data_AF-A0A6J4TUA2-F1
#
_entry.id   AF-A0A6J4TUA2-F1
#
_cell.length_a   1.000
_cell.length_b   1.000
_cell.length_c   1.000
_cell.angle_alpha   90.00
_cell.angle_beta   90.00
_cell.angle_gamma   90.00
#
_symmetry.space_group_name_H-M   'P 1'
#
loop_
_entity.id
_entity.type
_entity.pdbx_description
1 polymer ?
#
loop_
_entity_poly.entity_id
_entity_poly.type
_entity_poly.pdbx_seq_one_letter_code
_entity_poly.pdbx_strand_id
1 'polypeptide(L)'
;MLAAALLALAAPARAQSLPPVQADVERVGTLAPSGPFGSVTADQIGDVTVHGGHAYLASGRASACDRGGVFVADLSDPAAPRQVAFAPALPETVHDDAVDALALETAALRGDVLAVGNRPCGPGGEGGFDLYDVRDPAAPIVLARAVGDRSPEGSLTQDPTRRANAVGSVGLWRDGDRAYAVAADLEEGTDVDVFEVTNPGAPVQIADRDLAADFPQIVGRAARGGEVRHHGAVVKEIAGVQTMLLAYGDAGTVQLDVDDPAAPVLLADTEYAEADPETGRRPPDGNAHHAEFGHDDRWVLSADEDLRSHRIDFAITSGPDAGGSPADEYTFTRRIAALPGGRLNGPTVFGGYGCDADDDIPSRDSAGLRALAADEEAILVLELGPVDDPDAAYPSCQVDEKAQNALDKGYDGVLVANFHRGSAQADGLECGDGEPRDIVGVCSTHEAMHDLFGEDPRYGRPYEPGDPNEPDEGQLGEDVAVTATFDGWGYAHLFDRASGAEADTWALPEAVDARFAFGFGALSIHEIATDPQTALSYAAHRAGGFRVLRFGTGGIEQTGAYIAAAGSDAYGVEAFAAADGSRLIAVSDRDRGLDVLRYTGPGAVGPRPPEEEPTPTPTPSPTPTPTPTATADPAATPQPAAPTPVIRRAEKRDPRSVSLRVRRTKTRRSLTLASSGRLVPPQGVSTREACLGNVQVVVKADRRTVSSRPTSLRRDCTFAGRVTFRGRSRFRGSRITVRAVFGGNDLLRRARSPVRRG
;
A
#
# COMPACT_ATOMS: atom_id res chain seq x y z
N MET A 1 -52.50 -32.11 -8.35
CA MET A 1 -51.55 -32.00 -9.48
C MET A 1 -51.22 -30.54 -9.67
N LEU A 2 -50.11 -30.05 -9.13
CA LEU A 2 -49.43 -28.87 -9.64
C LEU A 2 -47.95 -29.04 -9.30
N ALA A 3 -47.13 -28.92 -10.34
CA ALA A 3 -45.73 -29.30 -10.37
C ALA A 3 -44.83 -28.24 -9.74
N ALA A 4 -43.71 -28.73 -9.19
CA ALA A 4 -42.59 -27.97 -8.68
C ALA A 4 -41.92 -27.12 -9.79
N ALA A 5 -41.54 -25.90 -9.43
CA ALA A 5 -40.47 -25.17 -10.09
C ALA A 5 -39.41 -24.87 -9.02
N LEU A 6 -38.28 -25.59 -9.12
CA LEU A 6 -37.02 -25.20 -8.49
C LEU A 6 -36.66 -23.80 -9.00
N LEU A 7 -36.60 -22.80 -8.12
CA LEU A 7 -35.81 -21.60 -8.39
C LEU A 7 -34.37 -21.85 -7.95
N ALA A 8 -33.47 -21.42 -8.83
CA ALA A 8 -32.05 -21.64 -8.83
C ALA A 8 -31.36 -21.29 -7.51
N LEU A 9 -30.35 -22.09 -7.16
CA LEU A 9 -29.25 -21.66 -6.32
C LEU A 9 -28.77 -20.29 -6.83
N ALA A 10 -28.77 -19.30 -5.95
CA ALA A 10 -28.18 -17.99 -6.24
C ALA A 10 -26.75 -18.22 -6.74
N ALA A 11 -26.48 -17.78 -7.97
CA ALA A 11 -25.11 -17.56 -8.41
C ALA A 11 -24.46 -16.60 -7.40
N PRO A 12 -23.15 -16.74 -7.10
CA PRO A 12 -22.45 -15.70 -6.36
C PRO A 12 -22.72 -14.37 -7.08
N ALA A 13 -23.00 -13.31 -6.31
CA ALA A 13 -23.13 -11.98 -6.86
C ALA A 13 -21.97 -11.75 -7.82
N ARG A 14 -22.26 -11.39 -9.09
CA ARG A 14 -21.20 -11.01 -10.02
C ARG A 14 -20.38 -9.93 -9.32
N ALA A 15 -19.05 -10.01 -9.43
CA ALA A 15 -18.22 -8.85 -9.13
C ALA A 15 -18.83 -7.66 -9.88
N GLN A 16 -18.94 -6.51 -9.20
CA GLN A 16 -19.41 -5.28 -9.85
C GLN A 16 -18.30 -4.87 -10.82
N SER A 17 -18.40 -5.34 -12.06
CA SER A 17 -17.43 -5.11 -13.12
C SER A 17 -18.12 -4.95 -14.46
N LEU A 18 -17.41 -4.41 -15.43
CA LEU A 18 -17.83 -4.47 -16.82
C LEU A 18 -17.92 -5.92 -17.33
N PRO A 19 -18.70 -6.17 -18.40
CA PRO A 19 -18.82 -7.49 -18.99
C PRO A 19 -17.47 -8.06 -19.47
N PRO A 20 -17.33 -9.40 -19.53
CA PRO A 20 -16.11 -10.03 -20.03
C PRO A 20 -15.75 -9.59 -21.45
N VAL A 21 -14.46 -9.35 -21.68
CA VAL A 21 -13.87 -8.91 -22.95
C VAL A 21 -12.56 -9.64 -23.15
N GLN A 22 -12.28 -10.04 -24.38
CA GLN A 22 -10.95 -10.51 -24.78
C GLN A 22 -10.72 -10.05 -26.21
N ALA A 23 -9.97 -8.97 -26.38
CA ALA A 23 -9.69 -8.33 -27.65
C ALA A 23 -8.18 -8.12 -27.77
N ASP A 24 -7.56 -8.76 -28.78
CA ASP A 24 -6.12 -8.68 -29.06
C ASP A 24 -5.22 -9.00 -27.85
N VAL A 25 -5.74 -9.79 -26.91
CA VAL A 25 -5.03 -10.26 -25.72
C VAL A 25 -5.29 -11.75 -25.54
N GLU A 26 -4.24 -12.51 -25.24
CA GLU A 26 -4.27 -13.90 -24.85
C GLU A 26 -3.99 -14.00 -23.34
N ARG A 27 -4.86 -14.70 -22.59
CA ARG A 27 -4.51 -15.11 -21.22
C ARG A 27 -3.64 -16.36 -21.29
N VAL A 28 -2.36 -16.21 -20.98
CA VAL A 28 -1.35 -17.27 -21.01
C VAL A 28 -1.48 -18.17 -19.78
N GLY A 29 -1.61 -17.56 -18.59
CA GLY A 29 -1.70 -18.29 -17.33
C GLY A 29 -2.46 -17.52 -16.27
N THR A 30 -2.76 -18.18 -15.16
CA THR A 30 -3.43 -17.57 -14.01
C THR A 30 -3.03 -18.31 -12.74
N LEU A 31 -2.94 -17.60 -11.62
CA LEU A 31 -2.68 -18.16 -10.30
C LEU A 31 -3.63 -17.50 -9.30
N ALA A 32 -4.46 -18.32 -8.66
CA ALA A 32 -5.18 -17.93 -7.45
C ALA A 32 -4.35 -18.34 -6.23
N PRO A 33 -3.65 -17.40 -5.57
CA PRO A 33 -2.81 -17.75 -4.44
C PRO A 33 -3.66 -18.14 -3.21
N SER A 34 -3.01 -18.80 -2.26
CA SER A 34 -3.61 -19.15 -0.97
C SER A 34 -2.59 -18.98 0.15
N GLY A 35 -3.00 -18.33 1.22
CA GLY A 35 -2.17 -18.05 2.38
C GLY A 35 -2.43 -19.00 3.55
N PRO A 36 -1.74 -18.79 4.69
CA PRO A 36 -2.05 -19.46 5.95
C PRO A 36 -3.51 -19.25 6.44
N PHE A 37 -4.19 -18.25 5.89
CA PHE A 37 -5.58 -17.87 6.12
C PHE A 37 -6.58 -18.49 5.12
N GLY A 38 -6.10 -19.31 4.18
CA GLY A 38 -6.91 -19.94 3.13
C GLY A 38 -6.85 -19.19 1.80
N SER A 39 -7.87 -19.36 0.98
CA SER A 39 -7.98 -18.70 -0.33
C SER A 39 -8.09 -17.19 -0.21
N VAL A 40 -7.59 -16.50 -1.24
CA VAL A 40 -7.85 -15.07 -1.49
C VAL A 40 -9.35 -14.79 -1.41
N THR A 41 -9.69 -13.68 -0.75
CA THR A 41 -11.04 -13.10 -0.74
C THR A 41 -11.12 -11.91 -1.67
N ALA A 42 -12.33 -11.42 -1.95
CA ALA A 42 -12.51 -10.17 -2.64
C ALA A 42 -11.74 -9.03 -1.95
N ASP A 43 -11.29 -8.05 -2.72
CA ASP A 43 -10.60 -6.84 -2.23
C ASP A 43 -9.19 -7.06 -1.63
N GLN A 44 -8.61 -8.27 -1.73
CA GLN A 44 -7.46 -8.67 -0.90
C GLN A 44 -6.08 -8.47 -1.57
N ILE A 45 -6.02 -8.57 -2.90
CA ILE A 45 -4.74 -8.50 -3.64
C ILE A 45 -4.46 -7.05 -4.03
N GLY A 46 -3.22 -6.60 -3.84
CA GLY A 46 -2.74 -5.27 -4.22
C GLY A 46 -1.82 -5.34 -5.44
N ASP A 47 -0.79 -4.49 -5.47
CA ASP A 47 0.11 -4.35 -6.61
C ASP A 47 0.95 -5.59 -6.92
N VAL A 48 1.53 -5.60 -8.11
CA VAL A 48 2.43 -6.63 -8.58
C VAL A 48 3.68 -6.04 -9.21
N THR A 49 4.84 -6.58 -8.83
CA THR A 49 6.08 -6.41 -9.59
C THR A 49 6.62 -7.76 -10.02
N VAL A 50 7.42 -7.78 -11.10
CA VAL A 50 8.05 -8.98 -11.64
C VAL A 50 9.57 -8.79 -11.68
N HIS A 51 10.27 -9.60 -10.90
CA HIS A 51 11.75 -9.60 -10.89
C HIS A 51 12.31 -11.01 -10.83
N GLY A 52 13.39 -11.26 -11.59
CA GLY A 52 14.06 -12.56 -11.59
C GLY A 52 13.17 -13.75 -11.96
N GLY A 53 12.18 -13.55 -12.84
CA GLY A 53 11.23 -14.60 -13.25
C GLY A 53 10.19 -14.97 -12.19
N HIS A 54 9.96 -14.08 -11.21
CA HIS A 54 8.95 -14.26 -10.17
C HIS A 54 8.06 -13.01 -10.09
N ALA A 55 6.76 -13.20 -9.87
CA ALA A 55 5.85 -12.13 -9.50
C ALA A 55 5.71 -12.04 -7.98
N TYR A 56 5.69 -10.83 -7.46
CA TYR A 56 5.48 -10.52 -6.06
C TYR A 56 4.18 -9.72 -5.96
N LEU A 57 3.17 -10.29 -5.32
CA LEU A 57 1.85 -9.65 -5.20
C LEU A 57 1.65 -9.19 -3.76
N ALA A 58 1.43 -7.88 -3.57
CA ALA A 58 0.98 -7.35 -2.30
C ALA A 58 -0.36 -7.97 -1.91
N SER A 59 -0.60 -8.04 -0.61
CA SER A 59 -1.86 -8.52 -0.07
C SER A 59 -2.22 -7.77 1.19
N GLY A 60 -3.42 -7.20 1.15
CA GLY A 60 -4.01 -6.36 2.18
C GLY A 60 -5.51 -6.57 2.30
N ARG A 61 -6.16 -5.77 3.18
CA ARG A 61 -7.61 -5.66 3.42
C ARG A 61 -8.45 -6.95 3.41
N ALA A 62 -8.38 -7.67 4.53
CA ALA A 62 -9.60 -8.28 5.09
C ALA A 62 -9.94 -7.53 6.38
N SER A 63 -11.23 -7.47 6.74
CA SER A 63 -11.76 -6.73 7.91
C SER A 63 -11.10 -7.09 9.26
N ALA A 64 -10.31 -8.16 9.33
CA ALA A 64 -9.60 -8.61 10.52
C ALA A 64 -8.09 -8.29 10.56
N CYS A 65 -7.54 -7.59 9.55
CA CYS A 65 -6.11 -7.23 9.50
C CYS A 65 -5.13 -8.43 9.64
N ASP A 66 -5.56 -9.63 9.22
CA ASP A 66 -4.83 -10.89 9.42
C ASP A 66 -4.32 -11.51 8.11
N ARG A 67 -4.46 -10.79 7.00
CA ARG A 67 -4.10 -11.24 5.65
C ARG A 67 -2.94 -10.48 5.00
N GLY A 68 -2.35 -9.54 5.73
CA GLY A 68 -1.21 -8.75 5.28
C GLY A 68 0.01 -9.61 4.88
N GLY A 69 0.59 -9.35 3.72
CA GLY A 69 1.83 -10.00 3.29
C GLY A 69 2.05 -9.96 1.79
N VAL A 70 3.09 -10.65 1.32
CA VAL A 70 3.45 -10.72 -0.10
C VAL A 70 3.37 -12.17 -0.56
N PHE A 71 2.57 -12.43 -1.59
CA PHE A 71 2.60 -13.71 -2.30
C PHE A 71 3.73 -13.72 -3.32
N VAL A 72 4.45 -14.83 -3.42
CA VAL A 72 5.52 -15.01 -4.41
C VAL A 72 5.12 -16.11 -5.38
N ALA A 73 5.09 -15.79 -6.67
CA ALA A 73 4.76 -16.70 -7.75
C ALA A 73 5.95 -16.92 -8.68
N ASP A 74 6.28 -18.19 -8.94
CA ASP A 74 7.27 -18.63 -9.92
C ASP A 74 6.65 -18.59 -11.32
N LEU A 75 7.29 -17.84 -12.23
CA LEU A 75 6.88 -17.65 -13.62
C LEU A 75 7.81 -18.36 -14.62
N SER A 76 8.58 -19.37 -14.17
CA SER A 76 9.40 -20.18 -15.09
C SER A 76 8.59 -20.91 -16.15
N ASP A 77 7.33 -21.28 -15.82
CA ASP A 77 6.29 -21.66 -16.79
C ASP A 77 5.13 -20.67 -16.68
N PRO A 78 5.10 -19.61 -17.51
CA PRO A 78 4.06 -18.58 -17.44
C PRO A 78 2.64 -19.10 -17.75
N ALA A 79 2.50 -20.27 -18.38
CA ALA A 79 1.20 -20.88 -18.62
C ALA A 79 0.66 -21.64 -17.40
N ALA A 80 1.53 -21.96 -16.45
CA ALA A 80 1.19 -22.63 -15.19
C ALA A 80 1.93 -21.99 -14.00
N PRO A 81 1.71 -20.68 -13.73
CA PRO A 81 2.37 -19.97 -12.64
C PRO A 81 2.09 -20.65 -11.31
N ARG A 82 3.09 -20.69 -10.42
CA ARG A 82 3.01 -21.45 -9.17
C ARG A 82 3.42 -20.61 -7.98
N GLN A 83 2.56 -20.53 -6.97
CA GLN A 83 2.95 -19.93 -5.69
C GLN A 83 4.09 -20.74 -5.05
N VAL A 84 5.15 -20.04 -4.64
CA VAL A 84 6.34 -20.62 -3.98
C VAL A 84 6.51 -20.18 -2.54
N ALA A 85 6.03 -19.00 -2.18
CA ALA A 85 6.11 -18.47 -0.83
C ALA A 85 4.94 -17.53 -0.51
N PHE A 86 4.81 -17.25 0.79
CA PHE A 86 4.06 -16.11 1.33
C PHE A 86 4.89 -15.51 2.45
N ALA A 87 5.25 -14.23 2.33
CA ALA A 87 5.95 -13.47 3.36
C ALA A 87 4.92 -12.63 4.14
N PRO A 88 4.57 -12.99 5.39
CA PRO A 88 3.55 -12.26 6.14
C PRO A 88 4.04 -10.87 6.55
N ALA A 89 3.15 -9.89 6.51
CA ALA A 89 3.39 -8.56 7.05
C ALA A 89 3.57 -8.60 8.58
N LEU A 90 3.85 -7.45 9.18
CA LEU A 90 3.80 -7.28 10.63
C LEU A 90 2.33 -7.40 11.14
N PRO A 91 2.11 -7.74 12.43
CA PRO A 91 0.77 -7.79 12.98
C PRO A 91 0.04 -6.44 12.81
N GLU A 92 -1.24 -6.49 12.44
CA GLU A 92 -2.09 -5.29 12.26
C GLU A 92 -1.55 -4.31 11.18
N THR A 93 -0.75 -4.83 10.25
CA THR A 93 -0.19 -4.12 9.09
C THR A 93 -0.58 -4.86 7.82
N VAL A 94 -0.82 -4.12 6.74
CA VAL A 94 -1.03 -4.65 5.39
C VAL A 94 0.06 -4.16 4.43
N HIS A 95 0.22 -4.89 3.33
CA HIS A 95 0.90 -4.40 2.13
C HIS A 95 -0.18 -4.25 1.07
N ASP A 96 -0.28 -3.10 0.42
CA ASP A 96 -1.33 -2.80 -0.55
C ASP A 96 -0.73 -2.25 -1.83
N ASP A 97 -0.28 -1.00 -1.81
CA ASP A 97 0.01 -0.20 -3.01
C ASP A 97 1.52 0.05 -3.17
N ALA A 98 2.32 -1.01 -2.98
CA ALA A 98 3.76 -0.85 -2.82
C ALA A 98 4.52 -2.17 -2.96
N VAL A 99 4.93 -2.53 -4.18
CA VAL A 99 5.83 -3.66 -4.39
C VAL A 99 6.85 -3.32 -5.47
N ASP A 100 8.13 -3.24 -5.09
CA ASP A 100 9.20 -3.06 -6.06
C ASP A 100 10.37 -3.99 -5.75
N ALA A 101 11.04 -4.46 -6.80
CA ALA A 101 12.16 -5.38 -6.67
C ALA A 101 13.24 -5.09 -7.71
N LEU A 102 14.49 -5.08 -7.25
CA LEU A 102 15.63 -4.92 -8.14
C LEU A 102 16.86 -5.72 -7.70
N ALA A 103 17.81 -5.87 -8.62
CA ALA A 103 19.12 -6.44 -8.33
C ALA A 103 20.06 -5.39 -7.71
N LEU A 104 20.54 -5.65 -6.50
CA LEU A 104 21.55 -4.85 -5.82
C LEU A 104 22.94 -5.44 -5.98
N GLU A 105 23.88 -4.60 -6.38
CA GLU A 105 25.31 -4.92 -6.50
C GLU A 105 26.14 -3.94 -5.67
N THR A 106 25.99 -4.01 -4.34
CA THR A 106 26.69 -3.13 -3.40
C THR A 106 27.77 -3.87 -2.61
N ALA A 107 28.56 -3.13 -1.81
CA ALA A 107 29.51 -3.74 -0.90
C ALA A 107 28.84 -4.56 0.23
N ALA A 108 27.58 -4.26 0.56
CA ALA A 108 26.83 -4.89 1.64
C ALA A 108 26.05 -6.12 1.18
N LEU A 109 25.50 -6.08 -0.05
CA LEU A 109 24.71 -7.16 -0.62
C LEU A 109 24.96 -7.26 -2.13
N ARG A 110 25.06 -8.50 -2.60
CA ARG A 110 24.96 -8.85 -4.03
C ARG A 110 23.81 -9.83 -4.18
N GLY A 111 22.74 -9.41 -4.85
CA GLY A 111 21.51 -10.17 -4.96
C GLY A 111 20.27 -9.33 -5.16
N ASP A 112 19.14 -10.02 -5.21
CA ASP A 112 17.82 -9.43 -5.45
C ASP A 112 17.20 -8.96 -4.13
N VAL A 113 16.68 -7.74 -4.14
CA VAL A 113 15.96 -7.13 -3.01
C VAL A 113 14.55 -6.77 -3.43
N LEU A 114 13.61 -7.08 -2.55
CA LEU A 114 12.21 -6.70 -2.62
C LEU A 114 11.92 -5.67 -1.53
N ALA A 115 11.24 -4.58 -1.88
CA ALA A 115 10.66 -3.61 -0.98
C ALA A 115 9.14 -3.68 -1.02
N VAL A 116 8.49 -3.54 0.13
CA VAL A 116 7.04 -3.42 0.23
C VAL A 116 6.63 -2.42 1.30
N GLY A 117 5.67 -1.56 0.97
CA GLY A 117 5.10 -0.56 1.88
C GLY A 117 4.24 -1.20 2.97
N ASN A 118 4.16 -0.53 4.11
CA ASN A 118 3.38 -0.94 5.27
C ASN A 118 2.33 0.12 5.58
N ARG A 119 1.06 -0.27 5.56
CA ARG A 119 -0.05 0.54 6.07
C ARG A 119 -0.59 -0.10 7.35
N PRO A 120 -0.59 0.60 8.49
CA PRO A 120 -1.30 0.15 9.68
C PRO A 120 -2.80 0.02 9.39
N CYS A 121 -3.43 -1.06 9.85
CA CYS A 121 -4.89 -1.22 9.77
C CYS A 121 -5.53 -1.58 11.13
N GLY A 122 -4.70 -1.69 12.18
CA GLY A 122 -5.15 -1.84 13.56
C GLY A 122 -4.25 -1.05 14.52
N PRO A 123 -4.64 -0.91 15.79
CA PRO A 123 -3.99 -0.01 16.75
C PRO A 123 -2.53 -0.37 17.08
N GLY A 124 -2.12 -1.61 16.81
CA GLY A 124 -0.75 -2.07 16.97
C GLY A 124 0.04 -2.20 15.67
N GLY A 125 -0.49 -1.74 14.53
CA GLY A 125 0.16 -1.78 13.23
C GLY A 125 1.41 -0.91 13.17
N GLU A 126 2.36 -1.29 12.31
CA GLU A 126 3.57 -0.53 12.00
C GLU A 126 3.50 0.00 10.56
N GLY A 127 3.92 1.24 10.34
CA GLY A 127 4.11 1.83 9.01
C GLY A 127 5.52 1.60 8.44
N GLY A 128 5.96 2.49 7.56
CA GLY A 128 7.22 2.39 6.83
C GLY A 128 7.17 1.34 5.70
N PHE A 129 8.30 0.73 5.40
CA PHE A 129 8.42 -0.37 4.45
C PHE A 129 9.31 -1.50 4.99
N ASP A 130 9.15 -2.67 4.40
CA ASP A 130 9.95 -3.86 4.67
C ASP A 130 10.90 -4.15 3.50
N LEU A 131 12.10 -4.64 3.81
CA LEU A 131 13.09 -5.08 2.82
C LEU A 131 13.39 -6.57 2.97
N TYR A 132 13.36 -7.29 1.86
CA TYR A 132 13.65 -8.73 1.80
C TYR A 132 14.76 -9.02 0.80
N ASP A 133 15.66 -9.94 1.14
CA ASP A 133 16.56 -10.62 0.21
C ASP A 133 15.79 -11.78 -0.43
N VAL A 134 15.59 -11.67 -1.74
CA VAL A 134 14.79 -12.60 -2.54
C VAL A 134 15.65 -13.34 -3.58
N ARG A 135 16.95 -13.49 -3.34
CA ARG A 135 17.80 -14.40 -4.16
C ARG A 135 17.30 -15.84 -4.20
N ASP A 136 16.58 -16.26 -3.15
CA ASP A 136 15.77 -17.46 -3.11
C ASP A 136 14.30 -17.05 -2.87
N PRO A 137 13.51 -16.81 -3.93
CA PRO A 137 12.14 -16.32 -3.80
C PRO A 137 11.21 -17.30 -3.07
N ALA A 138 11.57 -18.58 -2.98
CA ALA A 138 10.82 -19.58 -2.21
C ALA A 138 11.09 -19.48 -0.69
N ALA A 139 12.10 -18.71 -0.28
CA ALA A 139 12.43 -18.47 1.12
C ALA A 139 12.94 -17.02 1.34
N PRO A 140 12.10 -15.98 1.14
CA PRO A 140 12.49 -14.59 1.35
C PRO A 140 13.09 -14.36 2.74
N ILE A 141 14.21 -13.63 2.81
CA ILE A 141 14.90 -13.33 4.05
C ILE A 141 14.72 -11.86 4.39
N VAL A 142 14.09 -11.57 5.53
CA VAL A 142 13.97 -10.20 6.05
C VAL A 142 15.35 -9.58 6.26
N LEU A 143 15.57 -8.42 5.62
CA LEU A 143 16.74 -7.56 5.79
C LEU A 143 16.47 -6.45 6.81
N ALA A 144 15.34 -5.75 6.63
CA ALA A 144 14.85 -4.70 7.52
C ALA A 144 13.32 -4.69 7.51
N ARG A 145 12.70 -4.13 8.56
CA ARG A 145 11.25 -3.99 8.69
C ARG A 145 10.87 -2.69 9.34
N ALA A 146 9.69 -2.18 8.99
CA ALA A 146 9.15 -0.92 9.49
C ALA A 146 10.21 0.21 9.43
N VAL A 147 10.91 0.26 8.29
CA VAL A 147 11.83 1.33 7.91
C VAL A 147 10.98 2.47 7.40
N GLY A 148 10.99 3.61 8.06
CA GLY A 148 10.16 4.75 7.66
C GLY A 148 10.40 5.90 8.60
N ASP A 149 9.78 7.04 8.34
CA ASP A 149 9.94 8.19 9.18
C ASP A 149 9.31 7.99 10.57
N ARG A 150 10.06 8.35 11.61
CA ARG A 150 9.64 8.38 13.01
C ARG A 150 9.92 9.74 13.63
N SER A 151 10.24 10.73 12.81
CA SER A 151 10.60 12.05 13.24
C SER A 151 9.34 12.88 13.52
N PRO A 152 9.48 14.10 14.03
CA PRO A 152 8.51 15.15 13.80
C PRO A 152 8.68 15.74 12.39
N GLU A 153 7.59 15.96 11.67
CA GLU A 153 7.51 16.64 10.36
C GLU A 153 8.67 17.60 10.01
N GLY A 154 9.31 17.33 8.87
CA GLY A 154 10.43 18.10 8.32
C GLY A 154 11.77 17.89 9.03
N SER A 155 11.92 16.82 9.82
CA SER A 155 13.13 16.52 10.60
C SER A 155 13.72 15.17 10.24
N LEU A 156 15.03 15.09 10.06
CA LEU A 156 15.67 13.76 9.94
C LEU A 156 16.01 13.12 11.30
N THR A 157 15.56 13.70 12.41
CA THR A 157 15.87 13.21 13.76
C THR A 157 14.81 12.22 14.25
N GLN A 158 15.07 10.95 13.99
CA GLN A 158 14.22 9.82 14.35
C GLN A 158 13.92 9.74 15.86
N ASP A 159 12.63 9.66 16.23
CA ASP A 159 12.19 9.35 17.58
C ASP A 159 11.94 7.83 17.73
N PRO A 160 12.78 7.10 18.49
CA PRO A 160 12.62 5.66 18.66
C PRO A 160 11.38 5.25 19.47
N THR A 161 10.62 6.20 20.01
CA THR A 161 9.36 5.96 20.72
C THR A 161 8.14 6.03 19.81
N ARG A 162 8.26 6.66 18.63
CA ARG A 162 7.21 6.68 17.60
C ARG A 162 7.31 5.44 16.71
N ARG A 163 6.15 5.04 16.17
CA ARG A 163 6.07 4.08 15.06
C ARG A 163 6.48 4.81 13.78
N ALA A 164 6.84 4.04 12.76
CA ALA A 164 7.04 4.64 11.45
C ALA A 164 5.68 5.07 10.90
N ASN A 165 5.63 6.24 10.26
CA ASN A 165 4.46 6.74 9.54
C ASN A 165 4.02 5.73 8.47
N ALA A 166 2.73 5.66 8.18
CA ALA A 166 2.19 4.81 7.13
C ALA A 166 2.80 5.17 5.76
N VAL A 167 3.16 4.17 4.97
CA VAL A 167 3.70 4.37 3.62
C VAL A 167 2.72 3.84 2.58
N GLY A 168 2.37 4.70 1.63
CA GLY A 168 1.47 4.41 0.52
C GLY A 168 2.13 3.62 -0.60
N SER A 169 3.34 4.02 -1.00
CA SER A 169 4.12 3.43 -2.10
C SER A 169 5.62 3.41 -1.77
N VAL A 170 6.37 2.48 -2.37
CA VAL A 170 7.84 2.43 -2.27
C VAL A 170 8.49 2.09 -3.61
N GLY A 171 9.38 2.96 -4.08
CA GLY A 171 10.20 2.74 -5.28
C GLY A 171 11.68 2.57 -4.93
N LEU A 172 12.36 1.61 -5.55
CA LEU A 172 13.79 1.35 -5.40
C LEU A 172 14.56 1.83 -6.64
N TRP A 173 15.76 2.36 -6.42
CA TRP A 173 16.68 2.59 -7.53
C TRP A 173 18.14 2.45 -7.12
N ARG A 174 19.00 2.37 -8.13
CA ARG A 174 20.44 2.24 -7.98
C ARG A 174 21.15 3.33 -8.76
N ASP A 175 22.13 3.95 -8.12
CA ASP A 175 23.11 4.82 -8.77
C ASP A 175 24.51 4.26 -8.48
N GLY A 176 25.14 3.68 -9.49
CA GLY A 176 26.45 3.03 -9.37
C GLY A 176 26.47 1.90 -8.33
N ASP A 177 27.23 2.11 -7.26
CA ASP A 177 27.38 1.19 -6.11
C ASP A 177 26.52 1.56 -4.89
N ARG A 178 25.68 2.60 -5.03
CA ARG A 178 24.70 3.05 -4.03
C ARG A 178 23.29 2.67 -4.46
N ALA A 179 22.41 2.56 -3.48
CA ALA A 179 21.01 2.26 -3.71
C ALA A 179 20.13 3.05 -2.74
N TYR A 180 18.93 3.37 -3.19
CA TYR A 180 17.98 4.20 -2.46
C TYR A 180 16.56 3.65 -2.58
N ALA A 181 15.72 4.10 -1.66
CA ALA A 181 14.28 3.90 -1.68
C ALA A 181 13.60 5.26 -1.51
N VAL A 182 12.53 5.49 -2.25
CA VAL A 182 11.62 6.64 -2.06
C VAL A 182 10.30 6.09 -1.58
N ALA A 183 9.73 6.68 -0.54
CA ALA A 183 8.48 6.26 0.07
C ALA A 183 7.50 7.43 0.09
N ALA A 184 6.23 7.13 -0.17
CA ALA A 184 5.12 8.08 0.00
C ALA A 184 4.63 8.03 1.44
N ASP A 185 4.96 9.06 2.23
CA ASP A 185 4.42 9.20 3.59
C ASP A 185 2.97 9.69 3.53
N LEU A 186 2.10 9.06 4.32
CA LEU A 186 0.65 9.32 4.33
C LEU A 186 0.19 10.15 5.54
N GLU A 187 1.07 10.47 6.49
CA GLU A 187 0.69 11.07 7.78
C GLU A 187 1.09 12.56 7.91
N GLU A 188 2.13 13.01 7.20
CA GLU A 188 2.70 14.35 7.33
C GLU A 188 2.66 15.14 6.00
N GLY A 189 2.79 16.47 6.05
CA GLY A 189 2.84 17.30 4.83
C GLY A 189 4.14 17.14 4.06
N THR A 190 5.21 16.71 4.73
CA THR A 190 6.45 16.26 4.09
C THR A 190 6.30 14.79 3.68
N ASP A 191 5.85 14.58 2.45
CA ASP A 191 5.34 13.31 1.94
C ASP A 191 6.30 12.55 1.01
N VAL A 192 7.43 13.18 0.65
CA VAL A 192 8.49 12.57 -0.17
C VAL A 192 9.69 12.20 0.71
N ASP A 193 9.72 10.92 1.03
CA ASP A 193 10.61 10.35 2.03
C ASP A 193 11.71 9.52 1.35
N VAL A 194 12.99 9.89 1.51
CA VAL A 194 14.10 9.22 0.78
C VAL A 194 15.06 8.54 1.74
N PHE A 195 15.37 7.28 1.46
CA PHE A 195 16.25 6.43 2.24
C PHE A 195 17.45 5.95 1.42
N GLU A 196 18.66 6.05 1.96
CA GLU A 196 19.80 5.29 1.46
C GLU A 196 19.69 3.83 1.94
N VAL A 197 19.57 2.91 0.98
CA VAL A 197 19.47 1.45 1.19
C VAL A 197 20.67 0.70 0.61
N THR A 198 21.79 1.38 0.31
CA THR A 198 23.07 0.77 -0.11
C THR A 198 23.46 -0.43 0.78
N ASN A 199 23.19 -0.33 2.08
CA ASN A 199 23.14 -1.47 3.00
C ASN A 199 21.68 -1.73 3.43
N PRO A 200 20.96 -2.65 2.77
CA PRO A 200 19.53 -2.83 3.02
C PRO A 200 19.22 -3.45 4.40
N GLY A 201 20.23 -3.94 5.13
CA GLY A 201 20.09 -4.36 6.53
C GLY A 201 20.25 -3.24 7.55
N ALA A 202 20.59 -2.02 7.12
CA ALA A 202 20.58 -0.82 7.95
C ALA A 202 20.34 0.44 7.08
N PRO A 203 19.11 0.62 6.55
CA PRO A 203 18.73 1.84 5.84
C PRO A 203 18.89 3.11 6.68
N VAL A 204 19.04 4.25 6.01
CA VAL A 204 19.14 5.57 6.64
C VAL A 204 18.30 6.55 5.84
N GLN A 205 17.35 7.22 6.48
CA GLN A 205 16.61 8.33 5.87
C GLN A 205 17.55 9.51 5.63
N ILE A 206 17.48 10.10 4.44
CA ILE A 206 18.35 11.18 3.97
C ILE A 206 17.58 12.41 3.49
N ALA A 207 16.28 12.27 3.21
CA ALA A 207 15.39 13.39 2.90
C ALA A 207 13.97 13.09 3.43
N ASP A 208 13.28 14.17 3.74
CA ASP A 208 11.90 14.26 4.22
C ASP A 208 11.41 15.62 3.69
N ARG A 209 10.55 15.62 2.66
CA ARG A 209 10.31 16.78 1.80
C ARG A 209 8.83 16.98 1.49
N ASP A 210 8.40 18.23 1.53
CA ASP A 210 7.14 18.73 0.98
C ASP A 210 7.46 19.41 -0.36
N LEU A 211 7.04 18.82 -1.48
CA LEU A 211 7.34 19.39 -2.80
C LEU A 211 6.53 20.64 -3.10
N ALA A 212 5.33 20.80 -2.53
CA ALA A 212 4.53 22.00 -2.70
C ALA A 212 5.19 23.21 -2.00
N ALA A 213 5.82 22.98 -0.84
CA ALA A 213 6.62 24.00 -0.17
C ALA A 213 7.96 24.27 -0.87
N ASP A 214 8.67 23.23 -1.31
CA ASP A 214 9.97 23.37 -1.99
C ASP A 214 9.82 24.00 -3.39
N PHE A 215 8.73 23.69 -4.10
CA PHE A 215 8.45 24.11 -5.47
C PHE A 215 7.02 24.65 -5.64
N PRO A 216 6.69 25.86 -5.12
CA PRO A 216 5.31 26.37 -5.11
C PRO A 216 4.63 26.53 -6.48
N GLN A 217 5.39 26.47 -7.58
CA GLN A 217 4.84 26.48 -8.93
C GLN A 217 4.02 25.22 -9.27
N ILE A 218 4.30 24.06 -8.67
CA ILE A 218 3.62 22.79 -9.02
C ILE A 218 2.13 22.80 -8.62
N VAL A 219 1.76 23.65 -7.66
CA VAL A 219 0.36 23.80 -7.21
C VAL A 219 -0.37 24.97 -7.87
N GLY A 220 0.31 25.72 -8.76
CA GLY A 220 -0.25 26.94 -9.36
C GLY A 220 -1.50 26.70 -10.21
N ARG A 221 -1.69 25.47 -10.68
CA ARG A 221 -2.86 24.99 -11.43
C ARG A 221 -3.28 23.59 -11.00
N ALA A 222 -3.20 23.32 -9.70
CA ALA A 222 -3.70 22.06 -9.17
C ALA A 222 -5.18 21.86 -9.56
N ALA A 223 -5.53 20.60 -9.78
CA ALA A 223 -6.88 20.17 -10.10
C ALA A 223 -7.80 20.27 -8.87
N ARG A 224 -9.01 19.71 -8.97
CA ARG A 224 -10.03 19.78 -7.93
C ARG A 224 -9.76 18.73 -6.86
N GLY A 225 -9.95 19.09 -5.59
CA GLY A 225 -9.85 18.14 -4.47
C GLY A 225 -8.86 18.63 -3.42
N GLY A 226 -7.76 19.22 -3.88
CA GLY A 226 -6.72 19.75 -3.02
C GLY A 226 -5.81 18.66 -2.45
N GLU A 227 -5.86 17.44 -2.97
CA GLU A 227 -4.95 16.36 -2.61
C GLU A 227 -3.65 16.52 -3.39
N VAL A 228 -2.77 17.39 -2.89
CA VAL A 228 -1.41 17.54 -3.42
C VAL A 228 -0.48 16.68 -2.59
N ARG A 229 -0.43 15.39 -2.91
CA ARG A 229 0.38 14.40 -2.20
C ARG A 229 1.03 13.37 -3.11
N HIS A 230 2.16 12.82 -2.66
CA HIS A 230 2.90 11.75 -3.30
C HIS A 230 2.12 10.43 -3.24
N HIS A 231 1.81 9.86 -4.41
CA HIS A 231 1.17 8.55 -4.53
C HIS A 231 2.13 7.45 -4.97
N GLY A 232 3.15 7.79 -5.77
CA GLY A 232 4.18 6.84 -6.19
C GLY A 232 5.26 7.48 -7.02
N ALA A 233 6.40 6.80 -7.15
CA ALA A 233 7.54 7.30 -7.90
C ALA A 233 8.35 6.20 -8.60
N VAL A 234 8.85 6.52 -9.78
CA VAL A 234 9.82 5.71 -10.54
C VAL A 234 11.08 6.53 -10.82
N VAL A 235 12.24 5.89 -10.81
CA VAL A 235 13.52 6.55 -11.12
C VAL A 235 14.18 5.88 -12.32
N LYS A 236 14.57 6.69 -13.31
CA LYS A 236 15.26 6.25 -14.52
C LYS A 236 16.44 7.15 -14.83
N GLU A 237 17.57 6.56 -15.25
CA GLU A 237 18.68 7.34 -15.77
C GLU A 237 18.37 7.82 -17.19
N ILE A 238 18.16 9.13 -17.36
CA ILE A 238 17.84 9.75 -18.65
C ILE A 238 18.96 10.73 -19.00
N ALA A 239 19.62 10.49 -20.14
CA ALA A 239 20.75 11.30 -20.60
C ALA A 239 21.88 11.50 -19.56
N GLY A 240 22.08 10.51 -18.67
CA GLY A 240 23.12 10.53 -17.63
C GLY A 240 22.72 11.20 -16.32
N VAL A 241 21.44 11.52 -16.13
CA VAL A 241 20.88 12.10 -14.89
C VAL A 241 19.89 11.10 -14.28
N GLN A 242 19.99 10.82 -12.98
CA GLN A 242 18.96 10.09 -12.26
C GLN A 242 17.70 10.95 -12.18
N THR A 243 16.69 10.61 -12.97
CA THR A 243 15.43 11.36 -13.08
C THR A 243 14.33 10.62 -12.33
N MET A 244 13.85 11.19 -11.23
CA MET A 244 12.69 10.70 -10.51
C MET A 244 11.42 11.33 -11.11
N LEU A 245 10.42 10.50 -11.39
CA LEU A 245 9.07 10.92 -11.76
C LEU A 245 8.13 10.54 -10.62
N LEU A 246 7.44 11.51 -10.06
CA LEU A 246 6.45 11.34 -9.00
C LEU A 246 5.06 11.60 -9.54
N ALA A 247 4.10 10.74 -9.19
CA ALA A 247 2.68 11.07 -9.23
C ALA A 247 2.32 11.81 -7.93
N TYR A 248 1.82 13.04 -8.06
CA TYR A 248 1.67 14.01 -6.97
C TYR A 248 0.23 14.54 -6.86
N GLY A 249 -0.74 13.64 -7.05
CA GLY A 249 -2.18 13.89 -6.88
C GLY A 249 -2.68 14.99 -7.81
N ASP A 250 -3.36 15.98 -7.25
CA ASP A 250 -3.97 17.08 -8.00
C ASP A 250 -2.95 18.04 -8.61
N ALA A 251 -1.67 17.95 -8.24
CA ALA A 251 -0.58 18.66 -8.92
C ALA A 251 -0.10 17.94 -10.20
N GLY A 252 -0.63 16.75 -10.50
CA GLY A 252 -0.22 15.94 -11.64
C GLY A 252 1.09 15.21 -11.36
N THR A 253 2.03 15.24 -12.29
CA THR A 253 3.34 14.59 -12.15
C THR A 253 4.49 15.60 -12.03
N VAL A 254 5.48 15.25 -11.22
CA VAL A 254 6.68 16.07 -10.95
C VAL A 254 7.93 15.28 -11.33
N GLN A 255 8.86 15.92 -12.04
CA GLN A 255 10.16 15.35 -12.39
C GLN A 255 11.29 16.04 -11.63
N LEU A 256 12.11 15.25 -10.94
CA LEU A 256 13.26 15.72 -10.16
C LEU A 256 14.56 15.09 -10.66
N ASP A 257 15.63 15.87 -10.71
CA ASP A 257 17.00 15.38 -10.73
C ASP A 257 17.36 14.92 -9.31
N VAL A 258 17.72 13.65 -9.19
CA VAL A 258 18.08 12.98 -7.93
C VAL A 258 19.48 12.38 -7.99
N ASP A 259 20.41 12.99 -8.75
CA ASP A 259 21.84 12.66 -8.64
C ASP A 259 22.36 12.92 -7.21
N ASP A 260 21.79 13.91 -6.50
CA ASP A 260 21.87 14.05 -5.05
C ASP A 260 20.46 13.88 -4.42
N PRO A 261 20.07 12.66 -4.01
CA PRO A 261 18.72 12.40 -3.51
C PRO A 261 18.37 13.16 -2.22
N ALA A 262 19.37 13.70 -1.50
CA ALA A 262 19.12 14.52 -0.31
C ALA A 262 18.77 15.97 -0.66
N ALA A 263 19.04 16.41 -1.90
CA ALA A 263 18.84 17.76 -2.38
C ALA A 263 18.37 17.75 -3.85
N PRO A 264 17.14 17.24 -4.12
CA PRO A 264 16.63 17.14 -5.48
C PRO A 264 16.46 18.51 -6.15
N VAL A 265 16.53 18.53 -7.48
CA VAL A 265 16.30 19.72 -8.30
C VAL A 265 15.12 19.50 -9.22
N LEU A 266 14.15 20.41 -9.23
CA LEU A 266 13.02 20.34 -10.16
C LEU A 266 13.49 20.45 -11.61
N LEU A 267 13.09 19.48 -12.43
CA LEU A 267 13.34 19.44 -13.87
C LEU A 267 12.12 19.90 -14.67
N ALA A 268 10.95 19.38 -14.34
CA ALA A 268 9.68 19.68 -14.98
C ALA A 268 8.51 19.26 -14.08
N ASP A 269 7.34 19.80 -14.36
CA ASP A 269 6.05 19.44 -13.77
C ASP A 269 4.99 19.49 -14.88
N THR A 270 3.89 18.76 -14.71
CA THR A 270 2.75 18.79 -15.64
C THR A 270 1.70 19.77 -15.17
N GLU A 271 1.00 20.40 -16.11
CA GLU A 271 -0.18 21.19 -15.81
C GLU A 271 -1.43 20.53 -16.39
N TYR A 272 -2.46 20.32 -15.56
CA TYR A 272 -3.78 19.97 -16.05
C TYR A 272 -4.39 21.11 -16.89
N ALA A 273 -5.20 20.73 -17.87
CA ALA A 273 -5.98 21.70 -18.64
C ALA A 273 -7.01 22.42 -17.75
N GLU A 274 -7.35 23.68 -18.08
CA GLU A 274 -8.34 24.43 -17.28
C GLU A 274 -9.74 23.79 -17.24
N ALA A 275 -10.06 23.01 -18.26
CA ALA A 275 -11.25 22.17 -18.31
C ALA A 275 -10.82 20.72 -18.46
N ASP A 276 -11.52 19.85 -17.77
CA ASP A 276 -11.43 18.42 -17.93
C ASP A 276 -11.61 18.03 -19.41
N PRO A 277 -10.63 17.38 -20.04
CA PRO A 277 -10.70 17.05 -21.47
C PRO A 277 -11.78 16.01 -21.79
N GLU A 278 -12.14 15.16 -20.83
CA GLU A 278 -13.10 14.07 -21.02
C GLU A 278 -14.54 14.51 -20.73
N THR A 279 -14.74 15.39 -19.75
CA THR A 279 -16.08 15.81 -19.28
C THR A 279 -16.41 17.29 -19.49
N GLY A 280 -15.40 18.13 -19.77
CA GLY A 280 -15.55 19.58 -19.94
C GLY A 280 -15.77 20.35 -18.64
N ARG A 281 -15.67 19.69 -17.48
CA ARG A 281 -15.84 20.30 -16.15
C ARG A 281 -14.70 21.25 -15.82
N ARG A 282 -14.97 22.23 -14.97
CA ARG A 282 -14.00 23.25 -14.54
C ARG A 282 -14.09 23.46 -13.02
N PRO A 283 -12.99 23.31 -12.27
CA PRO A 283 -11.69 22.75 -12.69
C PRO A 283 -11.77 21.25 -13.10
N PRO A 284 -10.74 20.70 -13.77
CA PRO A 284 -10.58 19.24 -13.93
C PRO A 284 -10.50 18.56 -12.57
N ASP A 285 -10.75 17.25 -12.52
CA ASP A 285 -10.68 16.52 -11.24
C ASP A 285 -9.24 16.23 -10.82
N GLY A 286 -8.40 15.66 -11.69
CA GLY A 286 -6.98 15.37 -11.38
C GLY A 286 -6.80 13.99 -10.77
N ASN A 287 -6.10 13.89 -9.64
CA ASN A 287 -5.76 12.65 -8.93
C ASN A 287 -4.65 11.78 -9.57
N ALA A 288 -3.52 12.36 -10.02
CA ALA A 288 -2.39 11.57 -10.50
C ALA A 288 -1.88 10.58 -9.42
N HIS A 289 -2.05 9.28 -9.70
CA HIS A 289 -1.80 8.19 -8.76
C HIS A 289 -0.55 7.36 -9.12
N HIS A 290 -0.37 7.07 -10.41
CA HIS A 290 0.80 6.33 -10.90
C HIS A 290 1.29 6.92 -12.22
N ALA A 291 2.61 6.92 -12.46
CA ALA A 291 3.16 7.43 -13.72
C ALA A 291 4.43 6.70 -14.16
N GLU A 292 4.62 6.59 -15.47
CA GLU A 292 5.79 5.97 -16.06
C GLU A 292 6.34 6.73 -17.27
N PHE A 293 7.66 6.58 -17.48
CA PHE A 293 8.34 7.05 -18.68
C PHE A 293 8.08 6.13 -19.86
N GLY A 294 7.70 6.70 -21.00
CA GLY A 294 7.65 5.96 -22.27
C GLY A 294 9.01 5.39 -22.69
N HIS A 295 8.99 4.36 -23.55
CA HIS A 295 10.18 3.65 -24.02
C HIS A 295 11.31 4.51 -24.60
N ASP A 296 10.99 5.69 -25.14
CA ASP A 296 11.90 6.61 -25.81
C ASP A 296 12.22 7.89 -25.01
N ASP A 297 11.85 7.92 -23.72
CA ASP A 297 12.05 9.05 -22.80
C ASP A 297 11.43 10.37 -23.26
N ARG A 298 10.52 10.33 -24.25
CA ARG A 298 9.84 11.52 -24.74
C ARG A 298 8.53 11.79 -24.01
N TRP A 299 7.87 10.72 -23.58
CA TRP A 299 6.52 10.75 -23.05
C TRP A 299 6.50 10.36 -21.58
N VAL A 300 5.58 10.95 -20.84
CA VAL A 300 5.12 10.49 -19.53
C VAL A 300 3.67 10.03 -19.70
N LEU A 301 3.36 8.86 -19.17
CA LEU A 301 1.98 8.41 -19.03
C LEU A 301 1.61 8.47 -17.55
N SER A 302 0.48 9.12 -17.24
CA SER A 302 -0.10 9.19 -15.89
C SER A 302 -1.41 8.43 -15.84
N ALA A 303 -1.64 7.74 -14.74
CA ALA A 303 -2.91 7.15 -14.35
C ALA A 303 -3.49 8.02 -13.24
N ASP A 304 -4.61 8.67 -13.54
CA ASP A 304 -5.33 9.47 -12.57
C ASP A 304 -6.38 8.58 -11.92
N GLU A 305 -6.25 8.31 -10.62
CA GLU A 305 -7.17 7.43 -9.92
C GLU A 305 -8.22 8.24 -9.17
N ASP A 306 -9.48 8.13 -9.62
CA ASP A 306 -10.62 8.70 -8.94
C ASP A 306 -11.65 7.62 -8.60
N LEU A 307 -11.86 7.41 -7.30
CA LEU A 307 -12.80 6.43 -6.76
C LEU A 307 -14.23 6.99 -6.58
N ARG A 308 -14.48 8.23 -7.00
CA ARG A 308 -15.72 8.97 -6.80
C ARG A 308 -16.23 9.55 -8.13
N SER A 309 -17.08 8.79 -8.82
CA SER A 309 -17.74 9.23 -10.07
C SER A 309 -18.54 10.54 -10.05
N HIS A 310 -18.70 11.16 -8.89
CA HIS A 310 -19.45 12.39 -8.73
C HIS A 310 -18.67 13.35 -7.83
N ARG A 311 -18.42 14.55 -8.36
CA ARG A 311 -18.15 15.72 -7.54
C ARG A 311 -19.38 16.15 -6.76
N ILE A 312 -19.13 16.66 -5.55
CA ILE A 312 -20.14 17.34 -4.75
C ILE A 312 -19.88 18.85 -4.66
N ASP A 313 -20.97 19.61 -4.63
CA ASP A 313 -20.98 21.05 -4.32
C ASP A 313 -21.85 21.26 -3.07
N PHE A 314 -21.27 21.77 -1.99
CA PHE A 314 -21.97 22.10 -0.75
C PHE A 314 -22.22 23.59 -0.64
N ALA A 315 -23.43 23.95 -0.21
CA ALA A 315 -23.81 25.31 0.09
C ALA A 315 -24.74 25.41 1.29
N ILE A 316 -24.52 26.44 2.11
CA ILE A 316 -25.50 26.99 3.04
C ILE A 316 -26.47 27.85 2.21
N THR A 317 -27.75 27.54 2.27
CA THR A 317 -28.78 28.06 1.35
C THR A 317 -29.72 29.09 1.97
N SER A 318 -29.67 29.26 3.28
CA SER A 318 -30.40 30.30 4.02
C SER A 318 -29.48 31.03 4.99
N GLY A 319 -30.00 32.08 5.64
CA GLY A 319 -29.24 32.83 6.63
C GLY A 319 -28.32 33.91 6.07
N PRO A 320 -27.65 34.65 6.98
CA PRO A 320 -26.70 35.70 6.62
C PRO A 320 -25.42 35.17 5.96
N ASP A 321 -25.01 33.95 6.29
CA ASP A 321 -23.74 33.33 5.84
C ASP A 321 -23.96 32.33 4.69
N ALA A 322 -25.06 32.50 3.95
CA ALA A 322 -25.37 31.69 2.77
C ALA A 322 -24.25 31.78 1.72
N GLY A 323 -23.72 30.63 1.31
CA GLY A 323 -22.54 30.54 0.45
C GLY A 323 -22.10 29.11 0.22
N GLY A 324 -21.19 28.92 -0.73
CA GLY A 324 -20.53 27.63 -0.95
C GLY A 324 -19.43 27.42 0.10
N SER A 325 -19.27 26.18 0.55
CA SER A 325 -18.23 25.80 1.50
C SER A 325 -17.60 24.45 1.11
N PRO A 326 -16.34 24.18 1.45
CA PRO A 326 -15.73 22.88 1.18
C PRO A 326 -16.50 21.75 1.87
N ALA A 327 -16.70 20.66 1.16
CA ALA A 327 -17.25 19.43 1.71
C ALA A 327 -16.79 18.24 0.89
N ASP A 328 -16.84 17.07 1.51
CA ASP A 328 -16.67 15.80 0.81
C ASP A 328 -17.66 14.75 1.33
N GLU A 329 -17.89 13.69 0.56
CA GLU A 329 -18.83 12.62 0.88
C GLU A 329 -18.13 11.49 1.66
N TYR A 330 -18.84 10.84 2.58
CA TYR A 330 -18.30 9.64 3.24
C TYR A 330 -18.46 8.39 2.37
N THR A 331 -17.36 7.64 2.20
CA THR A 331 -17.33 6.38 1.43
C THR A 331 -18.18 5.25 2.04
N PHE A 332 -18.46 5.31 3.34
CA PHE A 332 -19.25 4.31 4.07
C PHE A 332 -20.74 4.68 4.21
N THR A 333 -21.16 5.83 3.69
CA THR A 333 -22.56 6.29 3.75
C THR A 333 -23.28 6.07 2.42
N ARG A 334 -24.61 6.26 2.41
CA ARG A 334 -25.38 6.27 1.17
C ARG A 334 -24.93 7.45 0.31
N ARG A 335 -24.64 7.18 -0.97
CA ARG A 335 -24.25 8.23 -1.91
C ARG A 335 -25.37 9.24 -2.17
N ILE A 336 -25.07 10.53 -2.14
CA ILE A 336 -25.94 11.66 -2.48
C ILE A 336 -26.46 11.51 -3.91
N ALA A 337 -25.63 11.03 -4.83
CA ALA A 337 -26.03 10.76 -6.21
C ALA A 337 -27.16 9.70 -6.33
N ALA A 338 -27.41 8.90 -5.28
CA ALA A 338 -28.53 7.96 -5.23
C ALA A 338 -29.82 8.57 -4.62
N LEU A 339 -29.77 9.79 -4.08
CA LEU A 339 -30.94 10.51 -3.60
C LEU A 339 -31.80 11.05 -4.75
N PRO A 340 -33.10 11.32 -4.52
CA PRO A 340 -33.93 12.01 -5.49
C PRO A 340 -33.28 13.32 -5.95
N GLY A 341 -33.01 13.44 -7.26
CA GLY A 341 -32.35 14.63 -7.81
C GLY A 341 -30.85 14.73 -7.54
N GLY A 342 -30.22 13.70 -6.96
CA GLY A 342 -28.79 13.71 -6.65
C GLY A 342 -28.41 14.77 -5.62
N ARG A 343 -29.28 15.01 -4.63
CA ARG A 343 -29.17 16.13 -3.72
C ARG A 343 -29.55 15.72 -2.30
N LEU A 344 -28.71 16.14 -1.35
CA LEU A 344 -29.02 16.19 0.08
C LEU A 344 -29.39 17.64 0.39
N ASN A 345 -30.57 17.91 0.93
CA ASN A 345 -30.95 19.27 1.29
C ASN A 345 -31.97 19.32 2.41
N GLY A 346 -31.90 20.37 3.21
CA GLY A 346 -32.88 20.59 4.26
C GLY A 346 -32.29 21.29 5.47
N PRO A 347 -33.09 21.40 6.54
CA PRO A 347 -32.69 22.08 7.76
C PRO A 347 -31.68 21.25 8.56
N THR A 348 -30.83 21.96 9.29
CA THR A 348 -29.78 21.40 10.13
C THR A 348 -30.11 21.54 11.62
N VAL A 349 -29.59 20.63 12.44
CA VAL A 349 -29.66 20.68 13.91
C VAL A 349 -28.28 20.37 14.45
N PHE A 350 -27.78 21.16 15.39
CA PHE A 350 -26.50 20.86 16.04
C PHE A 350 -26.66 19.70 17.05
N GLY A 351 -25.73 18.75 17.02
CA GLY A 351 -25.77 17.54 17.85
C GLY A 351 -24.50 17.27 18.64
N GLY A 352 -23.60 18.25 18.75
CA GLY A 352 -22.35 18.12 19.51
C GLY A 352 -21.40 17.09 18.90
N TYR A 353 -20.76 16.30 19.75
CA TYR A 353 -19.75 15.33 19.32
C TYR A 353 -20.34 14.01 18.83
N GLY A 354 -21.60 13.69 19.15
CA GLY A 354 -22.29 12.54 18.54
C GLY A 354 -21.77 11.16 18.93
N CYS A 355 -21.00 11.05 20.01
CA CYS A 355 -20.45 9.78 20.49
C CYS A 355 -21.38 9.09 21.49
N ASP A 356 -21.24 7.78 21.68
CA ASP A 356 -22.05 7.04 22.69
C ASP A 356 -21.79 7.50 24.14
N ALA A 357 -20.65 8.15 24.37
CA ALA A 357 -20.32 8.77 25.66
C ALA A 357 -21.12 10.06 25.93
N ASP A 358 -21.79 10.58 24.90
CA ASP A 358 -22.62 11.77 24.90
C ASP A 358 -24.10 11.37 24.88
N ASP A 359 -24.76 11.46 26.04
CA ASP A 359 -26.16 11.09 26.19
C ASP A 359 -27.14 12.16 25.65
N ASP A 360 -26.64 13.35 25.30
CA ASP A 360 -27.46 14.56 25.07
C ASP A 360 -27.81 14.82 23.59
N ILE A 361 -27.29 14.01 22.65
CA ILE A 361 -27.61 14.09 21.22
C ILE A 361 -29.13 14.24 21.00
N PRO A 362 -29.61 15.36 20.42
CA PRO A 362 -31.03 15.65 20.28
C PRO A 362 -31.70 14.63 19.36
N SER A 363 -32.95 14.25 19.65
CA SER A 363 -33.75 13.47 18.70
C SER A 363 -34.37 14.38 17.64
N ARG A 364 -34.52 13.89 16.40
CA ARG A 364 -35.21 14.63 15.32
C ARG A 364 -36.56 15.17 15.76
N ASP A 365 -37.34 14.35 16.47
CA ASP A 365 -38.70 14.69 16.91
C ASP A 365 -38.71 15.78 17.99
N SER A 366 -37.64 15.89 18.79
CA SER A 366 -37.51 16.91 19.84
C SER A 366 -36.83 18.20 19.38
N ALA A 367 -36.11 18.17 18.26
CA ALA A 367 -35.33 19.30 17.76
C ALA A 367 -36.18 20.51 17.30
N GLY A 368 -37.48 20.34 17.11
CA GLY A 368 -38.37 21.44 16.71
C GLY A 368 -38.23 21.87 15.25
N LEU A 369 -37.75 20.96 14.39
CA LEU A 369 -37.64 21.18 12.95
C LEU A 369 -38.98 21.59 12.31
N ARG A 370 -38.90 22.43 11.29
CA ARG A 370 -40.05 22.74 10.43
C ARG A 370 -40.52 21.48 9.69
N ALA A 371 -41.75 21.51 9.18
CA ALA A 371 -42.22 20.47 8.28
C ALA A 371 -41.32 20.41 7.04
N LEU A 372 -40.84 19.21 6.72
CA LEU A 372 -39.98 18.96 5.57
C LEU A 372 -40.81 18.83 4.30
N ALA A 373 -40.27 19.35 3.20
CA ALA A 373 -40.72 19.02 1.85
C ALA A 373 -40.42 17.55 1.52
N ALA A 374 -40.97 17.08 0.39
CA ALA A 374 -40.83 15.67 0.00
C ALA A 374 -39.39 15.30 -0.42
N ASP A 375 -38.60 16.29 -0.78
CA ASP A 375 -37.20 16.23 -1.21
C ASP A 375 -36.28 16.89 -0.17
N GLU A 376 -36.70 16.96 1.10
CA GLU A 376 -35.86 17.48 2.17
C GLU A 376 -35.56 16.42 3.23
N GLU A 377 -34.31 16.43 3.68
CA GLU A 377 -33.78 15.62 4.77
C GLU A 377 -33.69 16.44 6.07
N ALA A 378 -33.95 15.80 7.21
CA ALA A 378 -33.49 16.32 8.50
C ALA A 378 -32.00 15.95 8.68
N ILE A 379 -31.14 16.95 8.88
CA ILE A 379 -29.68 16.76 8.91
C ILE A 379 -29.15 17.08 10.32
N LEU A 380 -28.43 16.12 10.92
CA LEU A 380 -27.72 16.34 12.18
C LEU A 380 -26.29 16.82 11.88
N VAL A 381 -25.89 17.94 12.45
CA VAL A 381 -24.53 18.49 12.37
C VAL A 381 -23.77 18.07 13.62
N LEU A 382 -22.64 17.38 13.42
CA LEU A 382 -21.78 16.86 14.47
C LEU A 382 -20.36 17.36 14.26
N GLU A 383 -19.49 17.15 15.24
CA GLU A 383 -18.06 17.44 15.13
C GLU A 383 -17.21 16.19 15.28
N LEU A 384 -16.03 16.17 14.66
CA LEU A 384 -15.04 15.09 14.84
C LEU A 384 -14.54 14.94 16.28
N GLY A 385 -14.68 15.96 17.12
CA GLY A 385 -14.22 15.96 18.51
C GLY A 385 -14.93 14.95 19.44
N PRO A 386 -14.66 15.05 20.75
CA PRO A 386 -13.83 16.06 21.41
C PRO A 386 -12.33 15.82 21.26
N VAL A 387 -11.55 16.88 21.01
CA VAL A 387 -10.07 16.86 20.98
C VAL A 387 -9.52 18.02 21.79
N ASP A 388 -8.98 17.73 22.98
CA ASP A 388 -8.48 18.73 23.95
C ASP A 388 -9.54 19.70 24.49
N ASP A 389 -10.82 19.31 24.42
CA ASP A 389 -11.92 20.05 25.04
C ASP A 389 -12.00 19.75 26.55
N PRO A 390 -11.84 20.76 27.44
CA PRO A 390 -11.96 20.58 28.88
C PRO A 390 -13.39 20.28 29.34
N ASP A 391 -14.42 20.63 28.56
CA ASP A 391 -15.82 20.46 28.91
C ASP A 391 -16.35 19.07 28.50
N ALA A 392 -15.71 18.41 27.51
CA ALA A 392 -15.97 17.02 27.11
C ALA A 392 -14.78 16.07 27.41
N ALA A 393 -14.72 15.55 28.64
CA ALA A 393 -13.59 14.74 29.13
C ALA A 393 -13.60 13.25 28.70
N TYR A 394 -14.06 12.93 27.49
CA TYR A 394 -14.06 11.58 26.90
C TYR A 394 -13.28 11.57 25.57
N PRO A 395 -12.78 10.42 25.08
CA PRO A 395 -12.13 10.37 23.78
C PRO A 395 -13.15 10.48 22.65
N SER A 396 -12.74 11.05 21.51
CA SER A 396 -13.53 11.00 20.27
C SER A 396 -13.79 9.56 19.81
N CYS A 397 -14.98 9.35 19.25
CA CYS A 397 -15.45 8.12 18.62
C CYS A 397 -15.24 8.12 17.10
N GLN A 398 -15.40 6.96 16.46
CA GLN A 398 -15.29 6.84 15.00
C GLN A 398 -16.45 7.54 14.29
N VAL A 399 -16.23 8.01 13.06
CA VAL A 399 -17.25 8.74 12.28
C VAL A 399 -18.46 7.89 11.90
N ASP A 400 -18.31 6.58 11.76
CA ASP A 400 -19.42 5.67 11.52
C ASP A 400 -20.28 5.43 12.77
N GLU A 401 -19.72 5.56 13.97
CA GLU A 401 -20.49 5.62 15.22
C GLU A 401 -21.36 6.87 15.23
N LYS A 402 -20.78 8.05 14.95
CA LYS A 402 -21.51 9.33 14.83
C LYS A 402 -22.67 9.23 13.83
N ALA A 403 -22.43 8.66 12.66
CA ALA A 403 -23.45 8.43 11.64
C ALA A 403 -24.54 7.44 12.08
N GLN A 404 -24.18 6.38 12.82
CA GLN A 404 -25.17 5.45 13.39
C GLN A 404 -26.04 6.15 14.44
N ASN A 405 -25.45 6.98 15.29
CA ASN A 405 -26.16 7.72 16.31
C ASN A 405 -27.15 8.74 15.72
N ALA A 406 -26.76 9.43 14.64
CA ALA A 406 -27.67 10.28 13.89
C ALA A 406 -28.89 9.50 13.35
N LEU A 407 -28.65 8.32 12.77
CA LEU A 407 -29.69 7.43 12.26
C LEU A 407 -30.62 6.95 13.39
N ASP A 408 -30.06 6.53 14.54
CA ASP A 408 -30.81 6.06 15.70
C ASP A 408 -31.67 7.17 16.33
N LYS A 409 -31.23 8.43 16.22
CA LYS A 409 -31.98 9.64 16.63
C LYS A 409 -33.01 10.11 15.59
N GLY A 410 -33.12 9.39 14.47
CA GLY A 410 -34.16 9.53 13.47
C GLY A 410 -33.86 10.51 12.33
N TYR A 411 -32.63 11.01 12.23
CA TYR A 411 -32.22 11.92 11.16
C TYR A 411 -32.08 11.19 9.81
N ASP A 412 -32.27 11.94 8.74
CA ASP A 412 -32.19 11.42 7.37
C ASP A 412 -30.75 11.56 6.81
N GLY A 413 -29.98 12.54 7.31
CA GLY A 413 -28.59 12.79 6.94
C GLY A 413 -27.72 13.27 8.10
N VAL A 414 -26.40 13.22 7.91
CA VAL A 414 -25.40 13.71 8.86
C VAL A 414 -24.37 14.61 8.17
N LEU A 415 -24.01 15.71 8.80
CA LEU A 415 -22.85 16.53 8.44
C LEU A 415 -21.87 16.48 9.61
N VAL A 416 -20.63 16.08 9.38
CA VAL A 416 -19.61 16.09 10.43
C VAL A 416 -18.55 17.12 10.10
N ALA A 417 -18.44 18.13 10.95
CA ALA A 417 -17.48 19.20 10.83
C ALA A 417 -16.13 18.80 11.43
N ASN A 418 -15.07 19.45 10.93
CA ASN A 418 -13.77 19.41 11.59
C ASN A 418 -13.86 20.06 12.98
N PHE A 419 -12.86 19.79 13.81
CA PHE A 419 -12.71 20.36 15.16
C PHE A 419 -11.75 21.56 15.14
N HIS A 420 -11.59 22.28 16.26
CA HIS A 420 -10.61 23.38 16.36
C HIS A 420 -9.20 22.96 15.89
N ARG A 421 -8.62 23.56 14.84
CA ARG A 421 -7.27 23.20 14.32
C ARG A 421 -6.13 24.13 14.75
N GLY A 422 -6.40 25.11 15.61
CA GLY A 422 -5.40 26.11 16.05
C GLY A 422 -5.38 27.39 15.22
N SER A 423 -5.83 27.36 13.97
CA SER A 423 -5.98 28.52 13.08
C SER A 423 -6.95 28.24 11.94
N ALA A 424 -7.47 29.30 11.32
CA ALA A 424 -8.28 29.21 10.10
C ALA A 424 -7.51 28.57 8.92
N GLN A 425 -6.19 28.79 8.85
CA GLN A 425 -5.35 28.19 7.80
C GLN A 425 -5.24 26.67 7.92
N ALA A 426 -5.47 26.13 9.11
CA ALA A 426 -5.39 24.69 9.37
C ALA A 426 -6.76 24.00 9.29
N ASP A 427 -7.84 24.76 9.03
CA ASP A 427 -9.21 24.25 8.91
C ASP A 427 -9.46 23.65 7.52
N GLY A 428 -8.99 22.42 7.35
CA GLY A 428 -9.19 21.62 6.14
C GLY A 428 -10.35 20.63 6.28
N LEU A 429 -10.65 19.93 5.19
CA LEU A 429 -11.55 18.77 5.24
C LEU A 429 -10.86 17.59 5.93
N GLU A 430 -11.58 16.94 6.83
CA GLU A 430 -11.12 15.70 7.47
C GLU A 430 -12.27 14.70 7.47
N CYS A 431 -12.18 13.72 6.59
CA CYS A 431 -13.22 12.73 6.35
C CYS A 431 -12.65 11.37 6.78
N GLY A 432 -13.09 10.89 7.93
CA GLY A 432 -12.70 9.56 8.41
C GLY A 432 -13.33 8.43 7.58
N ASP A 433 -12.83 7.22 7.81
CA ASP A 433 -13.42 5.97 7.32
C ASP A 433 -14.35 5.34 8.36
N GLY A 434 -15.09 4.32 7.96
CA GLY A 434 -15.87 3.53 8.90
C GLY A 434 -16.68 2.40 8.26
N GLU A 435 -17.45 1.69 9.09
CA GLU A 435 -18.31 0.60 8.61
C GLU A 435 -19.55 1.15 7.88
N PRO A 436 -20.10 0.44 6.88
CA PRO A 436 -21.24 0.91 6.12
C PRO A 436 -22.46 1.31 6.97
N ARG A 437 -23.09 2.45 6.64
CA ARG A 437 -24.29 3.01 7.30
C ARG A 437 -25.37 3.40 6.29
N ASP A 438 -26.64 3.17 6.66
CA ASP A 438 -27.83 3.46 5.81
C ASP A 438 -28.35 4.90 5.99
N ILE A 439 -27.42 5.86 6.08
CA ILE A 439 -27.67 7.31 6.18
C ILE A 439 -26.85 8.01 5.08
N VAL A 440 -27.26 9.19 4.62
CA VAL A 440 -26.40 10.03 3.75
C VAL A 440 -25.51 10.90 4.63
N GLY A 441 -24.22 11.02 4.30
CA GLY A 441 -23.28 11.76 5.12
C GLY A 441 -22.25 12.58 4.34
N VAL A 442 -21.95 13.76 4.86
CA VAL A 442 -20.88 14.64 4.36
C VAL A 442 -19.97 15.08 5.50
N CYS A 443 -18.70 15.30 5.19
CA CYS A 443 -17.75 16.03 6.03
C CYS A 443 -17.63 17.46 5.52
N SER A 444 -17.38 18.41 6.43
CA SER A 444 -17.13 19.81 6.07
C SER A 444 -16.13 20.44 7.04
N THR A 445 -15.78 21.70 6.82
CA THR A 445 -14.83 22.44 7.66
C THR A 445 -15.47 22.83 8.99
N HIS A 446 -14.64 23.20 9.96
CA HIS A 446 -15.09 23.74 11.23
C HIS A 446 -15.78 25.10 11.04
N GLU A 447 -15.22 25.96 10.17
CA GLU A 447 -15.83 27.23 9.76
C GLU A 447 -17.26 27.07 9.24
N ALA A 448 -17.49 26.08 8.37
CA ALA A 448 -18.80 25.82 7.79
C ALA A 448 -19.87 25.51 8.84
N MET A 449 -19.49 24.84 9.93
CA MET A 449 -20.40 24.54 11.02
C MET A 449 -20.79 25.81 11.77
N HIS A 450 -19.85 26.69 12.10
CA HIS A 450 -20.19 27.96 12.73
C HIS A 450 -21.07 28.85 11.84
N ASP A 451 -20.77 28.92 10.54
CA ASP A 451 -21.60 29.64 9.57
C ASP A 451 -23.04 29.09 9.52
N LEU A 452 -23.22 27.77 9.66
CA LEU A 452 -24.56 27.15 9.71
C LEU A 452 -25.39 27.62 10.91
N PHE A 453 -24.73 27.99 12.01
CA PHE A 453 -25.40 28.40 13.25
C PHE A 453 -25.31 29.91 13.51
N GLY A 454 -24.72 30.67 12.59
CA GLY A 454 -24.60 32.13 12.66
C GLY A 454 -23.64 32.60 13.76
N GLU A 455 -22.56 31.83 13.97
CA GLU A 455 -21.54 32.07 14.99
C GLU A 455 -20.20 32.44 14.35
N ASP A 456 -19.38 33.24 15.05
CA ASP A 456 -18.04 33.58 14.58
C ASP A 456 -17.10 32.37 14.77
N PRO A 457 -16.43 31.85 13.72
CA PRO A 457 -15.55 30.69 13.85
C PRO A 457 -14.39 30.90 14.81
N ARG A 458 -14.14 29.93 15.68
CA ARG A 458 -13.05 29.97 16.66
C ARG A 458 -12.12 28.79 16.48
N TYR A 459 -10.82 29.03 16.39
CA TYR A 459 -9.85 27.96 16.09
C TYR A 459 -8.91 27.64 17.26
N GLY A 460 -9.03 28.33 18.39
CA GLY A 460 -8.02 28.33 19.46
C GLY A 460 -7.75 26.94 20.06
N ARG A 461 -6.47 26.63 20.29
CA ARG A 461 -6.00 25.46 21.06
C ARG A 461 -5.01 25.89 22.17
N PRO A 462 -5.17 25.42 23.42
CA PRO A 462 -6.30 24.65 23.94
C PRO A 462 -7.59 25.48 23.94
N TYR A 463 -8.74 24.83 24.08
CA TYR A 463 -10.04 25.49 24.24
C TYR A 463 -9.97 26.54 25.37
N GLU A 464 -10.55 27.71 25.14
CA GLU A 464 -10.62 28.75 26.17
C GLU A 464 -11.70 28.39 27.21
N PRO A 465 -11.36 28.23 28.50
CA PRO A 465 -12.33 27.77 29.50
C PRO A 465 -13.47 28.77 29.74
N GLY A 466 -14.72 28.31 29.67
CA GLY A 466 -15.91 29.06 30.10
C GLY A 466 -16.54 29.97 29.06
N ASP A 467 -16.20 29.82 27.79
CA ASP A 467 -16.91 30.40 26.65
C ASP A 467 -17.60 29.23 25.89
N PRO A 468 -18.91 29.28 25.57
CA PRO A 468 -19.48 28.30 24.65
C PRO A 468 -18.73 28.44 23.31
N ASN A 469 -17.84 27.49 23.04
CA ASN A 469 -17.02 27.52 21.84
C ASN A 469 -17.76 26.95 20.64
N GLU A 470 -18.82 26.16 20.89
CA GLU A 470 -19.64 25.49 19.89
C GLU A 470 -21.12 25.88 20.09
N PRO A 471 -21.99 25.69 19.08
CA PRO A 471 -23.42 25.90 19.20
C PRO A 471 -24.06 25.04 20.30
N ASP A 472 -25.24 25.43 20.80
CA ASP A 472 -25.96 24.62 21.78
C ASP A 472 -26.53 23.34 21.11
N GLU A 473 -26.42 22.18 21.76
CA GLU A 473 -27.07 20.96 21.26
C GLU A 473 -28.59 21.15 21.11
N GLY A 474 -29.11 20.78 19.93
CA GLY A 474 -30.50 21.02 19.53
C GLY A 474 -30.76 22.41 18.93
N GLN A 475 -29.75 23.29 18.86
CA GLN A 475 -29.84 24.54 18.11
C GLN A 475 -30.16 24.25 16.65
N LEU A 476 -31.10 25.01 16.10
CA LEU A 476 -31.47 24.94 14.69
C LEU A 476 -30.48 25.78 13.89
N GLY A 477 -29.93 25.19 12.84
CA GLY A 477 -29.07 25.87 11.89
C GLY A 477 -29.81 26.25 10.62
N GLU A 478 -29.07 26.86 9.70
CA GLU A 478 -29.53 27.22 8.38
C GLU A 478 -29.72 25.98 7.48
N ASP A 479 -30.51 26.13 6.43
CA ASP A 479 -30.78 25.07 5.45
C ASP A 479 -29.56 24.87 4.55
N VAL A 480 -29.24 23.61 4.23
CA VAL A 480 -28.13 23.26 3.32
C VAL A 480 -28.61 22.64 2.01
N ALA A 481 -27.73 22.65 1.01
CA ALA A 481 -27.82 21.80 -0.16
C ALA A 481 -26.44 21.26 -0.53
N VAL A 482 -26.32 19.94 -0.64
CA VAL A 482 -25.20 19.24 -1.27
C VAL A 482 -25.70 18.62 -2.57
N THR A 483 -25.12 19.01 -3.71
CA THR A 483 -25.49 18.47 -5.01
C THR A 483 -24.38 17.58 -5.55
N ALA A 484 -24.70 16.33 -5.86
CA ALA A 484 -23.79 15.41 -6.53
C ALA A 484 -23.97 15.51 -8.04
N THR A 485 -22.87 15.73 -8.74
CA THR A 485 -22.83 15.92 -10.19
C THR A 485 -21.86 14.94 -10.79
N PHE A 486 -22.34 14.09 -11.71
CA PHE A 486 -21.46 13.15 -12.41
C PHE A 486 -20.37 13.90 -13.21
N ASP A 487 -19.14 13.45 -13.01
CA ASP A 487 -17.92 13.98 -13.61
C ASP A 487 -16.93 12.90 -14.04
N GLY A 488 -17.36 11.64 -14.10
CA GLY A 488 -16.56 10.54 -14.64
C GLY A 488 -15.71 9.87 -13.58
N TRP A 489 -14.96 8.84 -13.97
CA TRP A 489 -13.93 8.22 -13.12
C TRP A 489 -12.55 8.51 -13.72
N GLY A 490 -11.51 8.20 -12.95
CA GLY A 490 -10.12 8.43 -13.33
C GLY A 490 -9.68 7.74 -14.64
N TYR A 491 -8.75 8.39 -15.36
CA TYR A 491 -8.35 8.02 -16.72
C TYR A 491 -6.86 8.29 -17.01
N ALA A 492 -6.39 7.93 -18.20
CA ALA A 492 -4.97 8.05 -18.56
C ALA A 492 -4.64 9.40 -19.22
N HIS A 493 -3.49 9.97 -18.88
CA HIS A 493 -2.90 11.14 -19.54
C HIS A 493 -1.60 10.80 -20.27
N LEU A 494 -1.32 11.52 -21.35
CA LEU A 494 -0.05 11.51 -22.07
C LEU A 494 0.54 12.91 -22.09
N PHE A 495 1.68 13.08 -21.43
CA PHE A 495 2.40 14.34 -21.37
C PHE A 495 3.71 14.28 -22.17
N ASP A 496 4.06 15.38 -22.83
CA ASP A 496 5.44 15.57 -23.31
C ASP A 496 6.36 15.78 -22.11
N ARG A 497 7.31 14.86 -21.91
CA ARG A 497 8.15 14.83 -20.71
C ARG A 497 8.94 16.12 -20.49
N ALA A 498 9.43 16.73 -21.57
CA ALA A 498 10.34 17.86 -21.47
C ALA A 498 9.60 19.17 -21.17
N SER A 499 8.39 19.32 -21.68
CA SER A 499 7.60 20.54 -21.52
C SER A 499 6.51 20.45 -20.45
N GLY A 500 6.14 19.23 -20.00
CA GLY A 500 5.01 19.01 -19.11
C GLY A 500 3.64 19.18 -19.77
N ALA A 501 3.61 19.48 -21.07
CA ALA A 501 2.37 19.76 -21.78
C ALA A 501 1.57 18.49 -22.05
N GLU A 502 0.27 18.54 -21.76
CA GLU A 502 -0.68 17.48 -22.12
C GLU A 502 -0.81 17.37 -23.63
N ALA A 503 -0.56 16.17 -24.16
CA ALA A 503 -0.67 15.86 -25.57
C ALA A 503 -1.99 15.20 -25.92
N ASP A 504 -2.47 14.30 -25.06
CA ASP A 504 -3.76 13.61 -25.22
C ASP A 504 -4.18 12.92 -23.91
N THR A 505 -5.44 12.50 -23.85
CA THR A 505 -6.04 11.73 -22.76
C THR A 505 -6.76 10.51 -23.31
N TRP A 506 -6.95 9.52 -22.45
CA TRP A 506 -7.78 8.38 -22.80
C TRP A 506 -8.55 7.89 -21.58
N ALA A 507 -9.88 8.04 -21.65
CA ALA A 507 -10.81 7.39 -20.73
C ALA A 507 -11.42 6.12 -21.32
N LEU A 508 -11.73 5.19 -20.41
CA LEU A 508 -12.63 4.09 -20.71
C LEU A 508 -14.03 4.68 -21.06
N PRO A 509 -14.68 4.30 -22.18
CA PRO A 509 -15.95 4.92 -22.56
C PRO A 509 -17.05 4.83 -21.50
N GLU A 510 -17.09 3.71 -20.78
CA GLU A 510 -18.00 3.51 -19.66
C GLU A 510 -17.65 4.39 -18.45
N ALA A 511 -16.39 4.80 -18.29
CA ALA A 511 -15.97 5.63 -17.17
C ALA A 511 -16.49 7.07 -17.29
N VAL A 512 -16.77 7.55 -18.50
CA VAL A 512 -17.31 8.91 -18.74
C VAL A 512 -18.82 8.91 -19.00
N ASP A 513 -19.51 7.81 -18.71
CA ASP A 513 -20.95 7.65 -18.94
C ASP A 513 -21.68 7.41 -17.62
N ALA A 514 -22.51 8.38 -17.22
CA ALA A 514 -23.27 8.36 -15.96
C ALA A 514 -24.14 7.10 -15.77
N ARG A 515 -24.49 6.37 -16.85
CA ARG A 515 -25.22 5.10 -16.76
C ARG A 515 -24.42 4.00 -16.05
N PHE A 516 -23.11 4.13 -16.00
CA PHE A 516 -22.19 3.17 -15.39
C PHE A 516 -21.69 3.60 -14.00
N ALA A 517 -22.15 4.74 -13.49
CA ALA A 517 -21.73 5.24 -12.19
C ALA A 517 -22.13 4.32 -11.02
N PHE A 518 -23.15 3.47 -11.18
CA PHE A 518 -23.66 2.56 -10.16
C PHE A 518 -23.73 1.11 -10.66
N GLY A 519 -23.32 0.16 -9.82
CA GLY A 519 -23.48 -1.28 -10.06
C GLY A 519 -22.41 -1.93 -10.94
N PHE A 520 -21.37 -1.17 -11.32
CA PHE A 520 -20.27 -1.65 -12.18
C PHE A 520 -18.89 -1.54 -11.52
N GLY A 521 -18.79 -1.16 -10.25
CA GLY A 521 -17.52 -0.88 -9.57
C GLY A 521 -16.96 0.50 -9.90
N ALA A 522 -15.70 0.76 -9.52
CA ALA A 522 -15.10 2.10 -9.57
C ALA A 522 -14.58 2.53 -10.96
N LEU A 523 -14.48 1.66 -11.96
CA LEU A 523 -14.06 1.92 -13.37
C LEU A 523 -12.77 2.74 -13.63
N SER A 524 -12.16 3.30 -12.60
CA SER A 524 -10.97 4.14 -12.63
C SER A 524 -9.76 3.34 -13.04
N ILE A 525 -8.83 3.99 -13.75
CA ILE A 525 -7.46 3.50 -13.86
C ILE A 525 -6.79 3.53 -12.47
N HIS A 526 -5.94 2.55 -12.18
CA HIS A 526 -5.14 2.49 -10.95
C HIS A 526 -3.64 2.60 -11.26
N GLU A 527 -3.14 1.72 -12.14
CA GLU A 527 -1.74 1.69 -12.57
C GLU A 527 -1.60 1.65 -14.09
N ILE A 528 -0.42 2.11 -14.54
CA ILE A 528 0.02 2.03 -15.92
C ILE A 528 1.48 1.58 -15.99
N ALA A 529 1.75 0.56 -16.81
CA ALA A 529 3.10 0.09 -17.11
C ALA A 529 3.43 0.30 -18.59
N THR A 530 4.65 0.74 -18.87
CA THR A 530 5.13 0.99 -20.23
C THR A 530 5.94 -0.20 -20.77
N ASP A 531 5.77 -0.50 -22.05
CA ASP A 531 6.65 -1.48 -22.69
C ASP A 531 8.05 -0.85 -22.88
N PRO A 532 9.13 -1.52 -22.45
CA PRO A 532 10.47 -0.93 -22.53
C PRO A 532 11.02 -0.83 -23.97
N GLN A 533 10.33 -1.39 -24.98
CA GLN A 533 10.85 -1.48 -26.35
C GLN A 533 9.96 -0.83 -27.42
N THR A 534 8.74 -0.46 -27.08
CA THR A 534 7.77 0.05 -28.06
C THR A 534 6.83 1.07 -27.41
N ALA A 535 6.11 1.83 -28.24
CA ALA A 535 5.13 2.80 -27.79
C ALA A 535 3.79 2.14 -27.41
N LEU A 536 3.87 1.15 -26.52
CA LEU A 536 2.73 0.49 -25.89
C LEU A 536 2.81 0.72 -24.38
N SER A 537 1.66 0.92 -23.78
CA SER A 537 1.47 0.84 -22.33
C SER A 537 0.31 -0.09 -22.02
N TYR A 538 0.26 -0.51 -20.76
CA TYR A 538 -0.62 -1.51 -20.23
C TYR A 538 -1.25 -0.91 -18.99
N ALA A 539 -2.57 -0.82 -18.95
CA ALA A 539 -3.28 -0.18 -17.84
C ALA A 539 -4.16 -1.18 -17.10
N ALA A 540 -4.15 -1.08 -15.78
CA ALA A 540 -5.06 -1.77 -14.90
C ALA A 540 -6.20 -0.83 -14.49
N HIS A 541 -7.43 -1.18 -14.84
CA HIS A 541 -8.62 -0.49 -14.37
C HIS A 541 -9.34 -1.30 -13.31
N ARG A 542 -9.70 -0.64 -12.21
CA ARG A 542 -10.64 -1.18 -11.23
C ARG A 542 -11.96 -1.46 -11.90
N ALA A 543 -12.50 -2.65 -11.72
CA ALA A 543 -13.75 -3.11 -12.32
C ALA A 543 -13.88 -3.02 -13.88
N GLY A 544 -12.93 -2.35 -14.55
CA GLY A 544 -12.79 -2.23 -15.99
C GLY A 544 -11.81 -3.25 -16.55
N GLY A 545 -10.92 -3.83 -15.76
CA GLY A 545 -9.95 -4.85 -16.17
C GLY A 545 -8.75 -4.29 -16.94
N PHE A 546 -8.06 -5.17 -17.66
CA PHE A 546 -6.81 -4.85 -18.33
C PHE A 546 -7.00 -4.14 -19.68
N ARG A 547 -6.15 -3.16 -19.99
CA ARG A 547 -6.14 -2.40 -21.25
C ARG A 547 -4.75 -2.33 -21.84
N VAL A 548 -4.67 -2.31 -23.17
CA VAL A 548 -3.44 -2.02 -23.92
C VAL A 548 -3.65 -0.72 -24.67
N LEU A 549 -2.78 0.24 -24.43
CA LEU A 549 -2.80 1.56 -25.04
C LEU A 549 -1.57 1.72 -25.92
N ARG A 550 -1.76 2.19 -27.15
CA ARG A 550 -0.68 2.68 -28.00
C ARG A 550 -0.60 4.19 -27.84
N PHE A 551 0.61 4.72 -27.73
CA PHE A 551 0.82 6.16 -27.55
C PHE A 551 1.83 6.74 -28.55
N GLY A 552 1.87 8.07 -28.65
CA GLY A 552 2.88 8.79 -29.41
C GLY A 552 2.38 10.16 -29.88
N THR A 553 2.97 10.69 -30.94
CA THR A 553 2.58 12.01 -31.47
C THR A 553 1.16 12.09 -32.02
N GLY A 554 0.51 10.94 -32.21
CA GLY A 554 -0.89 10.86 -32.64
C GLY A 554 -1.88 10.77 -31.48
N GLY A 555 -1.42 10.85 -30.23
CA GLY A 555 -2.24 10.67 -29.04
C GLY A 555 -2.17 9.26 -28.46
N ILE A 556 -3.16 8.94 -27.63
CA ILE A 556 -3.35 7.63 -26.98
C ILE A 556 -4.52 6.89 -27.66
N GLU A 557 -4.36 5.60 -27.90
CA GLU A 557 -5.43 4.76 -28.46
C GLU A 557 -5.45 3.39 -27.81
N GLN A 558 -6.62 2.93 -27.35
CA GLN A 558 -6.79 1.55 -26.89
C GLN A 558 -6.73 0.57 -28.07
N THR A 559 -5.81 -0.40 -28.00
CA THR A 559 -5.62 -1.43 -29.03
C THR A 559 -5.85 -2.86 -28.54
N GLY A 560 -6.08 -3.06 -27.24
CA GLY A 560 -6.38 -4.37 -26.66
C GLY A 560 -7.08 -4.26 -25.32
N ALA A 561 -7.80 -5.30 -24.93
CA ALA A 561 -8.52 -5.36 -23.66
C ALA A 561 -8.73 -6.79 -23.17
N TYR A 562 -8.70 -6.95 -21.85
CA TYR A 562 -9.02 -8.21 -21.20
C TYR A 562 -9.82 -8.00 -19.90
N ILE A 563 -10.98 -8.65 -19.82
CA ILE A 563 -11.82 -8.78 -18.64
C ILE A 563 -12.21 -10.25 -18.54
N ALA A 564 -11.89 -10.88 -17.42
CA ALA A 564 -12.14 -12.30 -17.23
C ALA A 564 -13.65 -12.63 -17.22
N ALA A 565 -13.98 -13.89 -17.47
CA ALA A 565 -15.37 -14.36 -17.52
C ALA A 565 -16.17 -14.13 -16.21
N ALA A 566 -15.46 -14.06 -15.08
CA ALA A 566 -16.03 -13.79 -13.76
C ALA A 566 -16.14 -12.29 -13.42
N GLY A 567 -15.67 -11.42 -14.31
CA GLY A 567 -15.34 -10.03 -14.00
C GLY A 567 -13.85 -9.86 -13.68
N SER A 568 -13.39 -8.61 -13.67
CA SER A 568 -12.03 -8.26 -13.27
C SER A 568 -12.03 -6.98 -12.46
N ASP A 569 -11.27 -6.98 -11.38
CA ASP A 569 -10.91 -5.78 -10.61
C ASP A 569 -9.38 -5.67 -10.66
N ALA A 570 -8.87 -5.20 -11.81
CA ALA A 570 -7.43 -5.14 -12.06
C ALA A 570 -6.80 -4.01 -11.27
N TYR A 571 -5.64 -4.27 -10.69
CA TYR A 571 -4.97 -3.37 -9.75
C TYR A 571 -3.58 -3.01 -10.22
N GLY A 572 -2.61 -3.91 -10.04
CA GLY A 572 -1.25 -3.71 -10.49
C GLY A 572 -1.02 -4.29 -11.88
N VAL A 573 -0.06 -3.70 -12.61
CA VAL A 573 0.32 -4.15 -13.95
C VAL A 573 1.82 -4.00 -14.18
N GLU A 574 2.47 -5.05 -14.71
CA GLU A 574 3.93 -5.04 -14.95
C GLU A 574 4.27 -5.79 -16.24
N ALA A 575 5.10 -5.19 -17.10
CA ALA A 575 5.52 -5.76 -18.37
C ALA A 575 6.90 -6.43 -18.29
N PHE A 576 6.96 -7.75 -18.45
CA PHE A 576 8.20 -8.51 -18.27
C PHE A 576 8.58 -9.37 -19.48
N ALA A 577 9.85 -9.74 -19.57
CA ALA A 577 10.34 -10.70 -20.54
C ALA A 577 10.33 -12.11 -19.93
N ALA A 578 9.62 -13.05 -20.56
CA ALA A 578 9.66 -14.44 -20.18
C ALA A 578 11.02 -15.08 -20.51
N ALA A 579 11.27 -16.28 -19.98
CA ALA A 579 12.53 -17.02 -20.20
C ALA A 579 12.81 -17.33 -21.69
N ASP A 580 11.77 -17.42 -22.52
CA ASP A 580 11.88 -17.62 -23.97
C ASP A 580 12.04 -16.30 -24.75
N GLY A 581 12.14 -15.17 -24.04
CA GLY A 581 12.26 -13.83 -24.61
C GLY A 581 10.95 -13.24 -25.12
N SER A 582 9.80 -13.89 -24.91
CA SER A 582 8.49 -13.30 -25.21
C SER A 582 8.12 -12.21 -24.21
N ARG A 583 7.46 -11.15 -24.70
CA ARG A 583 6.88 -10.10 -23.85
C ARG A 583 5.57 -10.61 -23.26
N LEU A 584 5.49 -10.61 -21.94
CA LEU A 584 4.29 -10.94 -21.17
C LEU A 584 3.96 -9.80 -20.21
N ILE A 585 2.75 -9.82 -19.69
CA ILE A 585 2.24 -8.83 -18.75
C ILE A 585 1.68 -9.56 -17.55
N ALA A 586 2.15 -9.21 -16.35
CA ALA A 586 1.55 -9.64 -15.09
C ALA A 586 0.48 -8.62 -14.71
N VAL A 587 -0.71 -9.09 -14.36
CA VAL A 587 -1.80 -8.25 -13.86
C VAL A 587 -2.29 -8.84 -12.56
N SER A 588 -2.25 -8.07 -11.47
CA SER A 588 -2.93 -8.47 -10.24
C SER A 588 -4.40 -8.07 -10.31
N ASP A 589 -5.25 -8.98 -9.83
CA ASP A 589 -6.70 -8.81 -9.72
C ASP A 589 -7.07 -8.98 -8.25
N ARG A 590 -7.72 -7.95 -7.69
CA ARG A 590 -7.98 -7.81 -6.26
C ARG A 590 -8.78 -8.97 -5.67
N ASP A 591 -9.60 -9.60 -6.52
CA ASP A 591 -10.51 -10.67 -6.14
C ASP A 591 -9.97 -12.07 -6.46
N ARG A 592 -9.02 -12.18 -7.41
CA ARG A 592 -8.66 -13.46 -8.04
C ARG A 592 -7.19 -13.84 -7.95
N GLY A 593 -6.26 -12.90 -7.77
CA GLY A 593 -4.83 -13.17 -7.77
C GLY A 593 -4.11 -12.66 -9.00
N LEU A 594 -3.34 -13.52 -9.68
CA LEU A 594 -2.49 -13.15 -10.80
C LEU A 594 -3.07 -13.66 -12.12
N ASP A 595 -3.19 -12.78 -13.12
CA ASP A 595 -3.33 -13.16 -14.52
C ASP A 595 -2.00 -12.86 -15.27
N VAL A 596 -1.56 -13.79 -16.11
CA VAL A 596 -0.42 -13.61 -17.01
C VAL A 596 -0.95 -13.49 -18.43
N LEU A 597 -0.73 -12.34 -19.05
CA LEU A 597 -1.32 -11.97 -20.32
C LEU A 597 -0.25 -11.79 -21.40
N ARG A 598 -0.67 -11.90 -22.65
CA ARG A 598 0.12 -11.57 -23.85
C ARG A 598 -0.71 -10.70 -24.75
N TYR A 599 -0.18 -9.55 -25.16
CA TYR A 599 -0.78 -8.74 -26.20
C TYR A 599 -0.48 -9.37 -27.58
N THR A 600 -1.52 -9.53 -28.40
CA THR A 600 -1.46 -10.17 -29.73
C THR A 600 -1.83 -9.21 -30.87
N GLY A 601 -2.12 -7.95 -30.55
CA GLY A 601 -2.54 -6.94 -31.53
C GLY A 601 -1.38 -6.23 -32.25
N PRO A 602 -1.70 -5.16 -33.01
CA PRO A 602 -0.70 -4.36 -33.71
C PRO A 602 0.36 -3.79 -32.76
N GLY A 603 1.64 -3.95 -33.12
CA GLY A 603 2.78 -3.46 -32.33
C GLY A 603 3.27 -4.44 -31.25
N ALA A 604 2.64 -5.61 -31.11
CA ALA A 604 3.08 -6.64 -30.18
C ALA A 604 4.54 -7.05 -30.41
N VAL A 605 5.31 -7.09 -29.32
CA VAL A 605 6.72 -7.50 -29.33
C VAL A 605 6.78 -9.03 -29.38
N GLY A 606 7.24 -9.58 -30.51
CA GLY A 606 7.45 -11.03 -30.66
C GLY A 606 8.61 -11.55 -29.79
N PRO A 607 8.70 -12.86 -29.57
CA PRO A 607 9.85 -13.46 -28.88
C PRO A 607 11.15 -13.09 -29.60
N ARG A 608 12.12 -12.55 -28.85
CA ARG A 608 13.44 -12.25 -29.38
C ARG A 608 14.01 -13.51 -30.04
N PRO A 609 14.47 -13.48 -31.31
CA PRO A 609 15.23 -14.58 -31.87
C PRO A 609 16.43 -14.86 -30.96
N PRO A 610 16.80 -16.12 -30.67
CA PRO A 610 17.99 -16.40 -29.89
C PRO A 610 19.16 -15.66 -30.53
N GLU A 611 19.84 -14.83 -29.74
CA GLU A 611 21.03 -14.11 -30.16
C GLU A 611 22.01 -15.14 -30.72
N GLU A 612 22.40 -14.98 -31.99
CA GLU A 612 23.39 -15.85 -32.61
C GLU A 612 24.68 -15.72 -31.80
N GLU A 613 24.92 -16.68 -30.93
CA GLU A 613 26.17 -16.84 -30.22
C GLU A 613 27.28 -16.84 -31.29
N PRO A 614 28.32 -15.98 -31.18
CA PRO A 614 29.36 -15.91 -32.20
C PRO A 614 29.98 -17.30 -32.35
N THR A 615 29.82 -17.86 -33.55
CA THR A 615 30.22 -19.23 -33.87
C THR A 615 31.65 -19.48 -33.41
N PRO A 616 31.90 -20.36 -32.41
CA PRO A 616 33.26 -20.70 -32.04
C PRO A 616 33.89 -21.51 -33.18
N THR A 617 35.03 -21.03 -33.68
CA THR A 617 35.86 -21.69 -34.68
C THR A 617 36.13 -23.15 -34.29
N PRO A 618 35.81 -24.15 -35.14
CA PRO A 618 35.91 -25.55 -34.78
C PRO A 618 37.38 -25.98 -34.64
N THR A 619 37.76 -26.42 -33.44
CA THR A 619 38.96 -27.24 -33.20
C THR A 619 38.55 -28.71 -33.25
N PRO A 620 39.25 -29.58 -34.01
CA PRO A 620 38.82 -30.96 -34.20
C PRO A 620 39.05 -31.79 -32.93
N SER A 621 38.02 -32.53 -32.50
CA SER A 621 38.08 -33.51 -31.40
C SER A 621 37.54 -34.87 -31.88
N PRO A 622 38.14 -36.00 -31.44
CA PRO A 622 38.03 -37.28 -32.13
C PRO A 622 36.75 -38.09 -31.85
N THR A 623 36.46 -38.93 -32.84
CA THR A 623 35.36 -39.89 -32.99
C THR A 623 35.08 -40.78 -31.76
N PRO A 624 33.82 -40.84 -31.26
CA PRO A 624 33.41 -41.88 -30.32
C PRO A 624 32.97 -43.18 -31.02
N THR A 625 33.33 -44.31 -30.40
CA THR A 625 32.97 -45.69 -30.79
C THR A 625 31.62 -46.09 -30.17
N PRO A 626 30.75 -46.86 -30.85
CA PRO A 626 29.40 -47.19 -30.36
C PRO A 626 29.36 -48.50 -29.55
N THR A 627 28.49 -48.58 -28.55
CA THR A 627 27.97 -49.86 -27.97
C THR A 627 26.66 -49.58 -27.18
N PRO A 628 25.83 -50.59 -26.85
CA PRO A 628 24.61 -50.89 -27.60
C PRO A 628 23.32 -50.76 -26.77
N THR A 629 22.21 -50.78 -27.50
CA THR A 629 20.80 -50.81 -27.09
C THR A 629 20.48 -51.80 -25.98
N ALA A 630 19.73 -51.34 -24.97
CA ALA A 630 19.04 -52.20 -24.00
C ALA A 630 17.51 -52.02 -24.09
N THR A 631 16.85 -53.15 -23.93
CA THR A 631 15.46 -53.51 -24.20
C THR A 631 14.44 -52.90 -23.22
N ALA A 632 13.21 -52.72 -23.70
CA ALA A 632 12.02 -52.29 -22.98
C ALA A 632 11.40 -53.35 -22.05
N ASP A 633 10.68 -52.88 -21.02
CA ASP A 633 9.39 -53.31 -20.42
C ASP A 633 9.38 -53.27 -18.86
N PRO A 634 8.21 -53.24 -18.17
CA PRO A 634 6.88 -52.77 -18.55
C PRO A 634 6.23 -51.83 -17.48
N ALA A 635 5.00 -51.40 -17.78
CA ALA A 635 4.12 -50.52 -17.01
C ALA A 635 3.87 -50.90 -15.53
N ALA A 636 3.79 -49.88 -14.66
CA ALA A 636 3.32 -49.99 -13.28
C ALA A 636 1.94 -49.32 -13.11
N THR A 637 1.02 -50.07 -12.50
CA THR A 637 -0.38 -49.75 -12.16
C THR A 637 -0.45 -48.76 -10.98
N PRO A 638 -1.50 -47.91 -10.85
CA PRO A 638 -1.54 -46.85 -9.83
C PRO A 638 -1.87 -47.39 -8.43
N GLN A 639 -1.15 -46.88 -7.42
CA GLN A 639 -1.39 -47.16 -5.99
C GLN A 639 -2.28 -46.07 -5.37
N PRO A 640 -3.27 -46.41 -4.52
CA PRO A 640 -4.23 -45.44 -3.98
C PRO A 640 -3.63 -44.49 -2.93
N ALA A 641 -4.18 -43.28 -2.90
CA ALA A 641 -3.82 -42.17 -2.01
C ALA A 641 -3.98 -42.55 -0.52
N ALA A 642 -2.93 -42.24 0.26
CA ALA A 642 -3.01 -42.26 1.72
C ALA A 642 -3.70 -40.97 2.22
N PRO A 643 -4.49 -41.03 3.32
CA PRO A 643 -5.18 -39.87 3.84
C PRO A 643 -4.21 -38.85 4.44
N THR A 644 -4.44 -37.58 4.13
CA THR A 644 -3.72 -36.41 4.63
C THR A 644 -3.79 -36.34 6.16
N PRO A 645 -2.66 -36.24 6.89
CA PRO A 645 -2.70 -36.05 8.33
C PRO A 645 -3.12 -34.61 8.63
N VAL A 646 -4.16 -34.46 9.44
CA VAL A 646 -4.56 -33.19 10.06
C VAL A 646 -3.38 -32.69 10.91
N ILE A 647 -2.65 -31.67 10.45
CA ILE A 647 -1.59 -31.03 11.24
C ILE A 647 -2.26 -30.16 12.30
N ARG A 648 -2.48 -30.73 13.48
CA ARG A 648 -2.66 -29.93 14.70
C ARG A 648 -1.33 -29.20 14.95
N ARG A 649 -1.35 -27.86 15.11
CA ARG A 649 -0.18 -27.08 15.57
C ARG A 649 0.41 -27.79 16.79
N ALA A 650 1.60 -28.37 16.65
CA ALA A 650 2.27 -29.02 17.75
C ALA A 650 2.60 -27.97 18.82
N GLU A 651 2.18 -28.20 20.05
CA GLU A 651 2.50 -27.32 21.16
C GLU A 651 4.03 -27.21 21.32
N LYS A 652 4.57 -25.99 21.34
CA LYS A 652 6.01 -25.74 21.44
C LYS A 652 6.56 -26.36 22.74
N ARG A 653 7.61 -27.15 22.62
CA ARG A 653 8.23 -27.88 23.74
C ARG A 653 9.45 -27.14 24.28
N ASP A 654 9.76 -27.33 25.56
CA ASP A 654 11.00 -26.78 26.10
C ASP A 654 12.23 -27.60 25.67
N PRO A 655 13.33 -26.94 25.23
CA PRO A 655 14.61 -27.60 25.08
C PRO A 655 15.09 -28.20 26.40
N ARG A 656 15.71 -29.39 26.36
CA ARG A 656 16.27 -30.03 27.56
C ARG A 656 17.36 -29.19 28.20
N SER A 657 18.19 -28.53 27.40
CA SER A 657 19.16 -27.55 27.90
C SER A 657 19.76 -26.69 26.79
N VAL A 658 20.29 -25.53 27.19
CA VAL A 658 21.26 -24.75 26.39
C VAL A 658 22.56 -24.73 27.19
N SER A 659 23.59 -25.38 26.66
CA SER A 659 24.92 -25.36 27.29
C SER A 659 25.75 -24.17 26.79
N LEU A 660 26.60 -23.63 27.67
CA LEU A 660 27.53 -22.57 27.34
C LEU A 660 28.88 -22.82 28.01
N ARG A 661 29.95 -22.71 27.23
CA ARG A 661 31.35 -22.65 27.63
C ARG A 661 31.95 -21.34 27.13
N VAL A 662 32.80 -20.74 27.94
CA VAL A 662 33.47 -19.48 27.61
C VAL A 662 34.97 -19.65 27.86
N ARG A 663 35.77 -19.28 26.87
CA ARG A 663 37.22 -19.16 26.98
C ARG A 663 37.59 -17.69 26.93
N ARG A 664 38.45 -17.31 27.88
CA ARG A 664 38.88 -15.94 28.08
C ARG A 664 40.35 -15.78 27.73
N THR A 665 40.65 -14.87 26.81
CA THR A 665 42.02 -14.49 26.47
C THR A 665 42.24 -13.02 26.78
N LYS A 666 43.32 -12.70 27.51
CA LYS A 666 43.65 -11.33 27.94
C LYS A 666 44.98 -10.91 27.36
N THR A 667 45.04 -9.70 26.80
CA THR A 667 46.30 -9.01 26.51
C THR A 667 46.40 -7.73 27.33
N ARG A 668 47.48 -6.95 27.17
CA ARG A 668 47.59 -5.61 27.76
C ARG A 668 46.54 -4.63 27.20
N ARG A 669 46.08 -4.82 25.96
CA ARG A 669 45.18 -3.88 25.26
C ARG A 669 43.76 -4.41 25.02
N SER A 670 43.53 -5.73 25.14
CA SER A 670 42.23 -6.34 24.80
C SER A 670 41.78 -7.45 25.75
N LEU A 671 40.47 -7.70 25.73
CA LEU A 671 39.81 -8.86 26.32
C LEU A 671 39.00 -9.56 25.23
N THR A 672 39.32 -10.83 24.95
CA THR A 672 38.58 -11.66 23.98
C THR A 672 37.84 -12.77 24.71
N LEU A 673 36.55 -12.92 24.41
CA LEU A 673 35.69 -13.99 24.89
C LEU A 673 35.29 -14.86 23.70
N ALA A 674 35.72 -16.11 23.70
CA ALA A 674 35.25 -17.12 22.77
C ALA A 674 34.19 -17.97 23.47
N SER A 675 32.97 -17.96 22.96
CA SER A 675 31.84 -18.70 23.50
C SER A 675 31.50 -19.85 22.59
N SER A 676 31.21 -21.02 23.15
CA SER A 676 30.66 -22.15 22.41
C SER A 676 29.67 -22.94 23.25
N GLY A 677 28.74 -23.62 22.61
CA GLY A 677 27.68 -24.33 23.30
C GLY A 677 26.85 -25.22 22.40
N ARG A 678 25.85 -25.85 23.00
CA ARG A 678 24.94 -26.79 22.34
C ARG A 678 23.53 -26.64 22.87
N LEU A 679 22.54 -26.62 21.97
CA LEU A 679 21.12 -26.80 22.27
C LEU A 679 20.82 -28.31 22.30
N VAL A 680 20.15 -28.79 23.35
CA VAL A 680 19.72 -30.18 23.45
C VAL A 680 18.21 -30.25 23.27
N PRO A 681 17.70 -30.83 22.16
CA PRO A 681 16.26 -30.97 21.96
C PRO A 681 15.64 -31.97 22.95
N PRO A 682 14.32 -31.88 23.20
CA PRO A 682 13.58 -32.89 23.93
C PRO A 682 13.53 -34.22 23.16
N GLN A 683 13.23 -35.32 23.86
CA GLN A 683 13.08 -36.63 23.23
C GLN A 683 11.98 -36.60 22.17
N GLY A 684 12.23 -37.29 21.05
CA GLY A 684 11.27 -37.39 19.94
C GLY A 684 11.24 -36.18 18.99
N VAL A 685 12.13 -35.19 19.15
CA VAL A 685 12.33 -34.11 18.17
C VAL A 685 13.64 -34.33 17.44
N SER A 686 13.62 -34.34 16.10
CA SER A 686 14.84 -34.55 15.33
C SER A 686 15.80 -33.36 15.47
N THR A 687 17.10 -33.63 15.40
CA THR A 687 18.14 -32.59 15.46
C THR A 687 18.02 -31.61 14.28
N ARG A 688 17.58 -32.09 13.10
CA ARG A 688 17.40 -31.29 11.89
C ARG A 688 16.30 -30.24 12.04
N GLU A 689 15.19 -30.60 12.69
CA GLU A 689 14.05 -29.69 12.90
C GLU A 689 14.25 -28.82 14.15
N ALA A 690 14.88 -29.36 15.20
CA ALA A 690 15.11 -28.63 16.44
C ALA A 690 16.13 -27.49 16.29
N CYS A 691 17.12 -27.63 15.41
CA CYS A 691 18.34 -26.82 15.43
C CYS A 691 18.39 -25.79 14.31
N LEU A 692 17.26 -25.09 14.19
CA LEU A 692 17.01 -23.93 13.33
C LEU A 692 16.90 -22.67 14.18
N GLY A 693 17.36 -21.55 13.65
CA GLY A 693 17.34 -20.24 14.31
C GLY A 693 18.67 -19.82 14.94
N ASN A 694 18.60 -18.80 15.79
CA ASN A 694 19.78 -18.11 16.32
C ASN A 694 19.93 -18.23 17.85
N VAL A 695 21.18 -18.22 18.31
CA VAL A 695 21.54 -18.11 19.72
C VAL A 695 22.19 -16.75 19.96
N GLN A 696 21.58 -15.92 20.80
CA GLN A 696 22.18 -14.66 21.24
C GLN A 696 23.17 -14.91 22.37
N VAL A 697 24.41 -14.46 22.20
CA VAL A 697 25.42 -14.45 23.26
C VAL A 697 25.47 -13.06 23.89
N VAL A 698 24.99 -12.97 25.12
CA VAL A 698 24.91 -11.73 25.90
C VAL A 698 26.07 -11.69 26.88
N VAL A 699 26.88 -10.64 26.81
CA VAL A 699 27.98 -10.35 27.74
C VAL A 699 27.59 -9.14 28.58
N LYS A 700 27.65 -9.30 29.91
CA LYS A 700 27.41 -8.23 30.87
C LYS A 700 28.67 -7.91 31.67
N ALA A 701 28.90 -6.63 31.93
CA ALA A 701 29.78 -6.14 32.99
C ALA A 701 28.89 -5.72 34.16
N ASP A 702 28.95 -6.48 35.25
CA ASP A 702 28.01 -6.38 36.37
C ASP A 702 26.56 -6.51 35.89
N ARG A 703 25.75 -5.43 35.93
CA ARG A 703 24.36 -5.43 35.46
C ARG A 703 24.18 -4.95 34.01
N ARG A 704 25.17 -4.23 33.45
CA ARG A 704 25.10 -3.60 32.13
C ARG A 704 25.46 -4.57 31.02
N THR A 705 24.62 -4.68 29.99
CA THR A 705 24.95 -5.41 28.75
C THR A 705 26.02 -4.62 27.99
N VAL A 706 27.16 -5.24 27.72
CA VAL A 706 28.29 -4.63 27.00
C VAL A 706 28.52 -5.26 25.63
N SER A 707 27.83 -6.38 25.35
CA SER A 707 27.70 -6.96 24.01
C SER A 707 26.51 -7.90 23.97
N SER A 708 25.73 -7.84 22.89
CA SER A 708 24.77 -8.86 22.49
C SER A 708 25.07 -9.19 21.03
N ARG A 709 25.40 -10.45 20.74
CA ARG A 709 25.73 -10.88 19.37
C ARG A 709 24.93 -12.13 19.00
N PRO A 710 24.20 -12.12 17.87
CA PRO A 710 23.61 -13.34 17.34
C PRO A 710 24.73 -14.29 16.88
N THR A 711 24.47 -15.59 17.00
CA THR A 711 25.33 -16.65 16.47
C THR A 711 24.41 -17.74 15.94
N SER A 712 24.63 -18.18 14.71
CA SER A 712 23.81 -19.21 14.08
C SER A 712 23.92 -20.53 14.84
N LEU A 713 22.78 -21.19 15.04
CA LEU A 713 22.74 -22.56 15.51
C LEU A 713 23.01 -23.48 14.31
N ARG A 714 24.05 -24.30 14.40
CA ARG A 714 24.40 -25.24 13.33
C ARG A 714 23.43 -26.42 13.33
N ARG A 715 23.38 -27.15 12.20
CA ARG A 715 22.54 -28.35 12.00
C ARG A 715 22.81 -29.47 13.01
N ASP A 716 23.96 -29.46 13.70
CA ASP A 716 24.32 -30.39 14.78
C ASP A 716 23.98 -29.86 16.20
N CYS A 717 23.18 -28.79 16.25
CA CYS A 717 22.78 -28.03 17.44
C CYS A 717 23.90 -27.31 18.18
N THR A 718 25.07 -27.13 17.56
CA THR A 718 26.16 -26.39 18.18
C THR A 718 26.19 -24.93 17.75
N PHE A 719 26.71 -24.06 18.60
CA PHE A 719 26.95 -22.65 18.27
C PHE A 719 28.31 -22.22 18.80
N ALA A 720 28.97 -21.29 18.11
CA ALA A 720 30.24 -20.72 18.53
C ALA A 720 30.39 -19.28 18.03
N GLY A 721 30.84 -18.39 18.91
CA GLY A 721 31.03 -16.97 18.60
C GLY A 721 32.20 -16.38 19.36
N ARG A 722 32.73 -15.25 18.88
CA ARG A 722 33.86 -14.56 19.49
C ARG A 722 33.60 -13.06 19.54
N VAL A 723 33.87 -12.45 20.70
CA VAL A 723 33.86 -11.00 20.86
C VAL A 723 35.19 -10.52 21.43
N THR A 724 35.74 -9.45 20.87
CA THR A 724 36.96 -8.80 21.35
C THR A 724 36.66 -7.37 21.73
N PHE A 725 36.96 -7.01 22.97
CA PHE A 725 36.86 -5.65 23.47
C PHE A 725 38.24 -4.99 23.48
N ARG A 726 38.40 -3.93 22.68
CA ARG A 726 39.57 -3.05 22.70
C ARG A 726 39.45 -2.11 23.92
N GLY A 727 40.49 -2.02 24.76
CA GLY A 727 40.49 -1.22 25.99
C GLY A 727 40.09 -1.98 27.25
N ARG A 728 40.89 -2.97 27.67
CA ARG A 728 40.63 -3.81 28.88
C ARG A 728 40.48 -3.01 30.19
N SER A 729 41.06 -1.80 30.27
CA SER A 729 40.96 -0.92 31.46
C SER A 729 39.52 -0.61 31.85
N ARG A 730 38.60 -0.51 30.86
CA ARG A 730 37.17 -0.21 31.06
C ARG A 730 36.39 -1.27 31.84
N PHE A 731 37.00 -2.42 32.11
CA PHE A 731 36.41 -3.53 32.88
C PHE A 731 37.18 -3.82 34.18
N ARG A 732 38.07 -2.92 34.63
CA ARG A 732 38.75 -3.08 35.93
C ARG A 732 37.71 -3.00 37.05
N GLY A 733 37.70 -3.99 37.94
CA GLY A 733 36.75 -4.08 39.05
C GLY A 733 35.42 -4.75 38.70
N SER A 734 34.97 -4.72 37.45
CA SER A 734 33.69 -5.33 37.03
C SER A 734 33.71 -6.84 36.92
N ARG A 735 32.59 -7.46 37.28
CA ARG A 735 32.34 -8.90 37.08
C ARG A 735 31.77 -9.14 35.69
N ILE A 736 32.57 -9.74 34.80
CA ILE A 736 32.11 -10.13 33.47
C ILE A 736 31.33 -11.45 33.54
N THR A 737 30.12 -11.44 33.00
CA THR A 737 29.28 -12.63 32.87
C THR A 737 28.79 -12.81 31.45
N VAL A 738 28.58 -14.05 31.04
CA VAL A 738 28.16 -14.41 29.69
C VAL A 738 26.99 -15.40 29.77
N ARG A 739 25.99 -15.20 28.91
CA ARG A 739 24.83 -16.08 28.79
C ARG A 739 24.47 -16.27 27.32
N ALA A 740 24.22 -17.50 26.91
CA ALA A 740 23.60 -17.83 25.65
C ALA A 740 22.08 -17.94 25.81
N VAL A 741 21.34 -17.37 24.87
CA VAL A 741 19.87 -17.35 24.81
C VAL A 741 19.45 -17.86 23.43
N PHE A 742 18.84 -19.03 23.38
CA PHE A 742 18.21 -19.54 22.18
C PHE A 742 16.86 -18.83 21.98
N GLY A 743 16.63 -18.30 20.77
CA GLY A 743 15.44 -17.49 20.46
C GLY A 743 14.11 -18.25 20.48
N GLY A 744 14.14 -19.58 20.36
CA GLY A 744 12.96 -20.39 20.06
C GLY A 744 12.79 -20.59 18.56
N ASN A 745 11.91 -21.51 18.17
CA ASN A 745 11.46 -21.74 16.80
C ASN A 745 10.04 -22.34 16.82
N ASP A 746 9.59 -22.93 15.71
CA ASP A 746 8.24 -23.48 15.58
C ASP A 746 7.99 -24.70 16.45
N LEU A 747 9.05 -25.40 16.88
CA LEU A 747 8.97 -26.60 17.70
C LEU A 747 9.40 -26.35 19.15
N LEU A 748 10.32 -25.41 19.37
CA LEU A 748 11.00 -25.22 20.65
C LEU A 748 10.78 -23.82 21.22
N ARG A 749 10.45 -23.75 22.52
CA ARG A 749 10.36 -22.49 23.27
C ARG A 749 11.74 -21.88 23.49
N ARG A 750 11.74 -20.57 23.72
CA ARG A 750 12.95 -19.80 24.06
C ARG A 750 13.60 -20.37 25.32
N ALA A 751 14.91 -20.63 25.27
CA ALA A 751 15.64 -21.20 26.40
C ALA A 751 16.96 -20.45 26.67
N ARG A 752 17.41 -20.49 27.93
CA ARG A 752 18.60 -19.76 28.37
C ARG A 752 19.60 -20.69 29.04
N SER A 753 20.87 -20.54 28.71
CA SER A 753 21.95 -21.23 29.42
C SER A 753 22.15 -20.68 30.85
N PRO A 754 22.79 -21.46 31.74
CA PRO A 754 23.34 -20.93 32.98
C PRO A 754 24.35 -19.82 32.72
N VAL A 755 24.39 -18.83 33.61
CA VAL A 755 25.35 -17.72 33.51
C VAL A 755 26.78 -18.24 33.77
N ARG A 756 27.71 -17.93 32.85
CA ARG A 756 29.13 -18.27 32.99
C ARG A 756 29.96 -17.02 33.30
N ARG A 757 31.00 -17.17 34.12
CA ARG A 757 31.97 -16.09 34.35
C ARG A 757 32.86 -15.95 33.12
N GLY A 758 32.96 -14.73 32.61
CA GLY A 758 33.70 -14.39 31.40
C GLY A 758 35.15 -14.00 31.63
#